data_AF-A0A8J7FQP5-F1
#
_entry.id   AF-A0A8J7FQP5-F1
#
_cell.length_a   1.000
_cell.length_b   1.000
_cell.length_c   1.000
_cell.angle_alpha   90.00
_cell.angle_beta   90.00
_cell.angle_gamma   90.00
#
_symmetry.space_group_name_H-M   'P 1'
#
loop_
_entity.id
_entity.type
_entity.pdbx_description
1 polymer ?
#
loop_
_entity_poly.entity_id
_entity_poly.type
_entity_poly.pdbx_seq_one_letter_code
_entity_poly.pdbx_strand_id
1 'polypeptide(L)'
;MSQSLRQGLIWVNSIEEAAEISRGLVENGCPLGWQWVDSFETLSLALANQKWDLLITFDSLPPQQTSALTELLQQVGSLPVLVLPSRQIATPELITLVKSTLNVTTPMDPKAANLTALIEHTLDAVWSVNHQYELIVWNSACQQQFAKAYSLNLCPGLNLVACLPVAQQLLWKDCYDRALAGERFAIELHFDVPDLPADVEISFNPIRENQQITGVAVFGRDVSDRKRARQELQAAKDQLQAVLDAVPGCVSWFSSDLEYLGINRYLAETFKLRPEDFIGKKLGFMEASPGFAAFVQQFLASPVESSTVEVAAQVDGATRSYLLAAQKYSQNQAAVFVGLDITDRKQFEEALRESQERYALAVHGANDGLWDWNLRTDQIYFSPRWKAMLGYEDWEIGNRPEEWFKRVHPDETKWLEAQITAHLQGQTRHFEIEHRMRHRDGSYRWMLSRGFAVCDSNQKAYRIAGSQTDITERKRAEQQLLHHALHDSLTGLANRALFMDRLQQAIDRSRRIPGYRFAVLFMDLDRFKVLNDSLGHIVGDQLLIAIARRLEACLRSVDTIARLGGDEFTVLLEGIRDSEDACHLAERIHQALQAPFNLGGQEVFTSASIGIAMNEADCDRPEDLLRNADTAMYRAKTLGRSRHALFDMAMHKRAVALLQLETDLRRAVAASASPLQPQEFRIQYQPIVALATGKISGFEALVRWQHPERDLIPPTEFIPLAEDTGLIVPLGQWILTEACRQLGQWQRQFSPDMPLSVSVNLSTKQFSQPSLLDQISQLLRHPDLQNAWNLNLKLEITESAIMENPEAAKVMLEQLKAMGVQLLIDDFGTGYSSLSYLHRFPIDTVKIDQSFISHMSTDSESAEIVRAIVSLAHNLGMNVIAEGVEMAEQLRQLRSLGAEYGQGFFFAKPLDREEVEALMQKEPAWA
;
A
#
# COMPACT_ATOMS: atom_id res chain seq x y z
N MET A 1 14.56 91.53 -5.34
CA MET A 1 13.89 92.62 -4.59
C MET A 1 12.44 92.19 -4.44
N SER A 2 11.80 92.04 -3.29
CA SER A 2 12.07 92.23 -1.86
C SER A 2 10.72 92.69 -1.32
N GLN A 3 10.04 91.89 -0.51
CA GLN A 3 9.05 92.44 0.40
C GLN A 3 9.37 91.89 1.78
N SER A 4 10.16 92.67 2.50
CA SER A 4 10.48 92.50 3.90
C SER A 4 9.20 92.70 4.71
N LEU A 5 8.73 91.64 5.36
CA LEU A 5 7.73 91.71 6.42
C LEU A 5 8.28 92.62 7.53
N ARG A 6 7.58 93.71 7.84
CA ARG A 6 7.89 94.63 8.94
C ARG A 6 6.85 94.44 10.05
N GLN A 7 7.31 94.25 11.28
CA GLN A 7 6.47 94.14 12.47
C GLN A 7 6.62 95.42 13.30
N GLY A 8 5.53 95.89 13.92
CA GLY A 8 5.52 97.03 14.84
C GLY A 8 4.95 96.61 16.19
N LEU A 9 5.50 97.15 17.27
CA LEU A 9 5.02 96.91 18.64
C LEU A 9 4.45 98.23 19.20
N ILE A 10 3.26 98.17 19.77
CA ILE A 10 2.62 99.31 20.43
C ILE A 10 2.36 98.93 21.88
N TRP A 11 2.82 99.78 22.81
CA TRP A 11 2.61 99.58 24.24
C TRP A 11 1.37 100.34 24.67
N VAL A 12 0.42 99.63 25.30
CA VAL A 12 -0.81 100.21 25.85
C VAL A 12 -0.84 99.97 27.34
N ASN A 13 -1.31 100.96 28.11
CA ASN A 13 -1.29 100.87 29.57
C ASN A 13 -2.55 100.20 30.14
N SER A 14 -3.61 100.04 29.33
CA SER A 14 -4.84 99.34 29.74
C SER A 14 -5.56 98.66 28.56
N ILE A 15 -6.43 97.69 28.87
CA ILE A 15 -7.30 97.04 27.86
C ILE A 15 -8.31 98.02 27.25
N GLU A 16 -8.80 99.00 28.01
CA GLU A 16 -9.70 100.03 27.47
C GLU A 16 -8.99 100.93 26.43
N GLU A 17 -7.73 101.29 26.68
CA GLU A 17 -6.89 102.07 25.74
C GLU A 17 -6.58 101.28 24.46
N ALA A 18 -6.38 99.95 24.57
CA ALA A 18 -6.24 99.05 23.43
C ALA A 18 -7.51 99.00 22.56
N ALA A 19 -8.68 98.94 23.21
CA ALA A 19 -9.98 98.90 22.53
C ALA A 19 -10.35 100.25 21.88
N GLU A 20 -9.89 101.37 22.43
CA GLU A 20 -10.10 102.71 21.90
C GLU A 20 -9.20 103.00 20.67
N ILE A 21 -7.94 102.58 20.73
CA ILE A 21 -7.01 102.62 19.57
C ILE A 21 -7.51 101.72 18.43
N SER A 22 -8.00 100.53 18.75
CA SER A 22 -8.59 99.62 17.76
C SER A 22 -9.83 100.22 17.10
N ARG A 23 -10.68 100.96 17.84
CA ARG A 23 -11.86 101.64 17.30
C ARG A 23 -11.48 102.84 16.42
N GLY A 24 -10.53 103.65 16.86
CA GLY A 24 -10.04 104.83 16.12
C GLY A 24 -9.33 104.48 14.81
N LEU A 25 -8.70 103.31 14.72
CA LEU A 25 -8.08 102.80 13.49
C LEU A 25 -9.09 102.28 12.46
N VAL A 26 -10.26 101.80 12.92
CA VAL A 26 -11.37 101.35 12.07
C VAL A 26 -12.19 102.55 11.56
N GLU A 27 -12.44 103.56 12.39
CA GLU A 27 -13.20 104.76 12.01
C GLU A 27 -12.46 105.69 11.03
N ASN A 28 -11.11 105.70 11.03
CA ASN A 28 -10.29 106.55 10.16
C ASN A 28 -9.90 105.90 8.80
N GLY A 29 -10.56 104.80 8.40
CA GLY A 29 -10.52 104.30 7.03
C GLY A 29 -9.18 103.72 6.56
N CYS A 30 -8.74 102.61 7.16
CA CYS A 30 -7.65 101.79 6.60
C CYS A 30 -8.03 101.25 5.20
N PRO A 31 -7.18 101.38 4.15
CA PRO A 31 -7.58 101.04 2.76
C PRO A 31 -7.68 99.52 2.53
N LEU A 32 -8.65 99.12 1.68
CA LEU A 32 -8.93 97.74 1.28
C LEU A 32 -7.67 96.96 0.87
N GLY A 33 -7.30 95.99 1.70
CA GLY A 33 -6.13 95.12 1.55
C GLY A 33 -5.63 94.54 2.87
N TRP A 34 -6.06 95.11 4.00
CA TRP A 34 -5.70 94.68 5.34
C TRP A 34 -6.73 93.65 5.82
N GLN A 35 -6.36 92.37 5.87
CA GLN A 35 -7.21 91.33 6.47
C GLN A 35 -7.09 91.40 8.00
N TRP A 36 -8.23 91.63 8.67
CA TRP A 36 -8.36 91.44 10.11
C TRP A 36 -8.38 89.94 10.41
N VAL A 37 -7.47 89.45 11.24
CA VAL A 37 -7.54 88.10 11.78
C VAL A 37 -8.43 88.13 13.01
N ASP A 38 -9.73 87.96 12.79
CA ASP A 38 -10.70 87.70 13.85
C ASP A 38 -10.49 86.27 14.39
N SER A 39 -9.66 86.12 15.42
CA SER A 39 -9.82 85.03 16.40
C SER A 39 -9.18 85.42 17.73
N PHE A 40 -9.98 86.13 18.52
CA PHE A 40 -9.75 86.41 19.93
C PHE A 40 -10.23 85.18 20.73
N GLU A 41 -9.40 84.15 20.88
CA GLU A 41 -9.69 83.05 21.80
C GLU A 41 -8.40 82.53 22.49
N THR A 42 -8.31 82.88 23.78
CA THR A 42 -7.49 82.29 24.86
C THR A 42 -5.98 82.56 24.90
N LEU A 43 -5.63 83.79 25.30
CA LEU A 43 -4.46 84.06 26.16
C LEU A 43 -4.97 84.34 27.56
N SER A 44 -4.86 83.38 28.47
CA SER A 44 -5.14 83.60 29.89
C SER A 44 -3.87 83.45 30.73
N LEU A 45 -3.40 84.63 31.17
CA LEU A 45 -2.96 85.02 32.53
C LEU A 45 -1.73 84.35 33.17
N ALA A 46 -0.93 84.99 34.04
CA ALA A 46 -0.54 86.38 34.39
C ALA A 46 0.34 86.24 35.67
N LEU A 47 1.32 87.10 35.98
CA LEU A 47 1.22 88.30 36.86
C LEU A 47 2.66 88.78 37.12
N ALA A 48 2.99 90.09 37.11
CA ALA A 48 2.79 90.90 38.32
C ALA A 48 2.69 92.44 38.13
N ASN A 49 2.79 93.02 36.92
CA ASN A 49 2.95 94.49 36.79
C ASN A 49 1.96 95.20 35.83
N GLN A 50 0.66 94.86 35.88
CA GLN A 50 -0.45 95.63 35.27
C GLN A 50 -0.08 96.51 34.04
N LYS A 51 0.50 95.91 33.00
CA LYS A 51 0.69 96.51 31.68
C LYS A 51 0.41 95.45 30.64
N TRP A 52 -0.32 95.83 29.60
CA TRP A 52 -0.78 94.94 28.55
C TRP A 52 0.07 95.17 27.30
N ASP A 53 0.77 94.14 26.84
CA ASP A 53 1.52 94.23 25.59
C ASP A 53 0.61 93.77 24.44
N LEU A 54 0.24 94.70 23.55
CA LEU A 54 -0.55 94.38 22.36
C LEU A 54 0.39 94.20 21.16
N LEU A 55 0.50 92.97 20.68
CA LEU A 55 1.24 92.67 19.44
C LEU A 55 0.26 92.75 18.25
N ILE A 56 0.47 93.72 17.35
CA ILE A 56 -0.28 93.77 16.09
C ILE A 56 0.67 93.47 14.93
N THR A 57 0.39 92.37 14.22
CA THR A 57 1.13 91.94 13.03
C THR A 57 0.40 92.35 11.76
N PHE A 58 1.10 92.99 10.81
CA PHE A 58 0.57 93.30 9.47
C PHE A 58 1.41 92.60 8.41
N ASP A 59 0.74 91.95 7.45
CA ASP A 59 1.38 91.40 6.27
C ASP A 59 1.52 92.50 5.21
N SER A 60 2.66 93.19 5.23
CA SER A 60 3.16 94.15 4.23
C SER A 60 2.57 95.58 4.27
N LEU A 61 3.40 96.54 4.69
CA LEU A 61 3.14 97.98 4.61
C LEU A 61 4.12 98.62 3.60
N PRO A 62 3.64 99.27 2.53
CA PRO A 62 4.50 100.04 1.64
C PRO A 62 5.20 101.18 2.40
N PRO A 63 6.49 101.48 2.14
CA PRO A 63 7.27 102.44 2.93
C PRO A 63 6.62 103.84 3.07
N GLN A 64 5.84 104.25 2.06
CA GLN A 64 5.17 105.55 1.98
C GLN A 64 3.96 105.68 2.93
N GLN A 65 3.42 104.59 3.47
CA GLN A 65 2.30 104.62 4.44
C GLN A 65 2.73 104.47 5.91
N THR A 66 4.01 104.15 6.17
CA THR A 66 4.56 104.02 7.54
C THR A 66 4.52 105.35 8.32
N SER A 67 4.78 106.48 7.65
CA SER A 67 4.68 107.80 8.27
C SER A 67 3.23 108.18 8.62
N ALA A 68 2.26 107.82 7.79
CA ALA A 68 0.84 108.08 8.05
C ALA A 68 0.34 107.28 9.27
N LEU A 69 0.77 106.02 9.42
CA LEU A 69 0.45 105.22 10.61
C LEU A 69 1.09 105.78 11.88
N THR A 70 2.33 106.28 11.76
CA THR A 70 3.06 106.89 12.90
C THR A 70 2.44 108.22 13.33
N GLU A 71 1.99 109.05 12.39
CA GLU A 71 1.25 110.30 12.68
C GLU A 71 -0.13 110.03 13.28
N LEU A 72 -0.86 109.02 12.78
CA LEU A 72 -2.18 108.66 13.29
C LEU A 72 -2.08 108.09 14.72
N LEU A 73 -1.03 107.32 15.02
CA LEU A 73 -0.76 106.82 16.39
C LEU A 73 -0.24 107.92 17.35
N GLN A 74 0.46 108.94 16.84
CA GLN A 74 0.83 110.10 17.64
C GLN A 74 -0.38 111.00 17.98
N GLN A 75 -1.38 111.10 17.11
CA GLN A 75 -2.62 111.84 17.40
C GLN A 75 -3.48 111.21 18.51
N VAL A 76 -3.35 109.90 18.73
CA VAL A 76 -4.08 109.16 19.79
C VAL A 76 -3.35 109.22 21.15
N GLY A 77 -2.23 109.94 21.26
CA GLY A 77 -1.73 110.42 22.55
C GLY A 77 -0.92 109.42 23.40
N SER A 78 -0.19 108.48 22.79
CA SER A 78 0.66 107.53 23.54
C SER A 78 2.12 107.46 23.03
N LEU A 79 3.02 107.22 23.99
CA LEU A 79 4.50 107.04 23.99
C LEU A 79 5.16 106.36 22.76
N PRO A 80 6.49 106.48 22.57
CA PRO A 80 7.15 106.35 21.25
C PRO A 80 7.04 104.95 20.63
N VAL A 81 6.68 104.92 19.34
CA VAL A 81 6.58 103.71 18.51
C VAL A 81 7.97 103.32 18.00
N LEU A 82 8.38 102.07 18.25
CA LEU A 82 9.63 101.51 17.74
C LEU A 82 9.33 100.58 16.55
N VAL A 83 9.76 100.96 15.34
CA VAL A 83 9.57 100.15 14.11
C VAL A 83 10.88 99.43 13.78
N LEU A 84 10.89 98.09 13.86
CA LEU A 84 12.08 97.27 13.61
C LEU A 84 12.13 96.80 12.14
N PRO A 85 13.29 96.92 11.44
CA PRO A 85 13.49 96.30 10.13
C PRO A 85 13.67 94.78 10.27
N SER A 86 13.15 94.04 9.29
CA SER A 86 13.15 92.57 9.22
C SER A 86 14.47 91.89 9.62
N ARG A 87 14.34 90.78 10.38
CA ARG A 87 15.37 89.88 10.94
C ARG A 87 16.13 90.42 12.16
N GLN A 88 15.45 90.44 13.30
CA GLN A 88 16.03 90.15 14.62
C GLN A 88 14.88 89.84 15.58
N ILE A 89 14.86 88.62 16.12
CA ILE A 89 13.99 88.27 17.25
C ILE A 89 14.52 89.04 18.45
N ALA A 90 13.66 89.78 19.13
CA ALA A 90 14.01 90.59 20.29
C ALA A 90 14.74 89.74 21.34
N THR A 91 16.03 90.00 21.57
CA THR A 91 16.76 89.40 22.69
C THR A 91 16.57 90.26 23.95
N PRO A 92 16.51 89.66 25.15
CA PRO A 92 16.39 90.37 26.43
C PRO A 92 17.47 91.45 26.65
N GLU A 93 18.62 91.31 26.01
CA GLU A 93 19.76 92.24 26.07
C GLU A 93 19.44 93.62 25.46
N LEU A 94 18.59 93.67 24.42
CA LEU A 94 18.16 94.91 23.77
C LEU A 94 17.13 95.69 24.62
N ILE A 95 16.32 94.97 25.40
CA ILE A 95 15.38 95.53 26.39
C ILE A 95 16.13 96.16 27.58
N THR A 96 17.31 95.62 27.89
CA THR A 96 18.15 96.08 29.01
C THR A 96 18.94 97.35 28.63
N LEU A 97 19.42 97.43 27.39
CA LEU A 97 20.20 98.57 26.88
C LEU A 97 19.40 99.89 26.80
N VAL A 98 18.09 99.81 26.58
CA VAL A 98 17.19 100.99 26.50
C VAL A 98 16.74 101.46 27.90
N LYS A 99 16.67 100.56 28.88
CA LYS A 99 16.34 100.91 30.28
C LYS A 99 17.47 101.64 31.00
N SER A 100 18.73 101.47 30.58
CA SER A 100 19.89 102.09 31.23
C SER A 100 20.18 103.53 30.80
N THR A 101 19.47 104.09 29.81
CA THR A 101 19.74 105.44 29.27
C THR A 101 18.90 106.54 29.94
N LEU A 102 17.98 106.20 30.85
CA LEU A 102 17.04 107.12 31.48
C LEU A 102 17.00 106.90 33.01
N ASN A 103 17.99 107.41 33.74
CA ASN A 103 17.72 108.23 34.93
C ASN A 103 19.00 108.72 35.59
N VAL A 104 19.00 110.03 35.82
CA VAL A 104 20.03 110.86 36.47
C VAL A 104 19.54 111.22 37.88
N THR A 105 20.48 111.54 38.77
CA THR A 105 20.39 112.12 40.15
C THR A 105 20.21 111.12 41.31
N THR A 106 20.97 111.07 42.42
CA THR A 106 22.20 111.71 42.98
C THR A 106 22.66 110.86 44.21
N PRO A 107 23.80 111.10 44.90
CA PRO A 107 24.81 110.07 45.19
C PRO A 107 24.70 109.34 46.55
N MET A 108 24.94 108.02 46.53
CA MET A 108 25.51 107.23 47.63
C MET A 108 26.81 106.58 47.12
N ASP A 109 27.77 106.33 48.02
CA ASP A 109 29.10 105.76 47.76
C ASP A 109 29.11 104.67 46.64
N PRO A 110 29.85 104.85 45.52
CA PRO A 110 29.73 104.01 44.33
C PRO A 110 30.09 102.54 44.56
N LYS A 111 30.90 102.21 45.58
CA LYS A 111 31.19 100.81 45.93
C LYS A 111 30.06 100.15 46.72
N ALA A 112 29.41 100.88 47.63
CA ALA A 112 28.27 100.37 48.41
C ALA A 112 27.01 100.25 47.56
N ALA A 113 26.76 101.21 46.66
CA ALA A 113 25.63 101.19 45.74
C ALA A 113 25.69 100.02 44.74
N ASN A 114 26.87 99.73 44.17
CA ASN A 114 27.04 98.61 43.24
C ASN A 114 26.87 97.25 43.91
N LEU A 115 27.39 97.08 45.15
CA LEU A 115 27.27 95.83 45.89
C LEU A 115 25.84 95.59 46.38
N THR A 116 25.15 96.66 46.79
CA THR A 116 23.72 96.62 47.11
C THR A 116 22.89 96.28 45.88
N ALA A 117 23.15 96.90 44.72
CA ALA A 117 22.46 96.58 43.48
C ALA A 117 22.69 95.13 43.00
N LEU A 118 23.93 94.61 43.12
CA LEU A 118 24.26 93.22 42.78
C LEU A 118 23.50 92.22 43.66
N ILE A 119 23.43 92.47 44.97
CA ILE A 119 22.72 91.63 45.94
C ILE A 119 21.20 91.70 45.74
N GLU A 120 20.67 92.87 45.39
CA GLU A 120 19.23 93.10 45.21
C GLU A 120 18.69 92.53 43.90
N HIS A 121 19.53 92.39 42.87
CA HIS A 121 19.16 91.80 41.58
C HIS A 121 19.28 90.27 41.54
N THR A 122 19.80 89.61 42.59
CA THR A 122 19.81 88.14 42.64
C THR A 122 18.44 87.61 43.03
N LEU A 123 17.98 86.56 42.36
CA LEU A 123 16.80 85.80 42.78
C LEU A 123 17.08 84.92 44.01
N ASP A 124 18.36 84.69 44.31
CA ASP A 124 18.82 83.94 45.48
C ASP A 124 18.60 84.77 46.77
N ALA A 125 18.22 84.12 47.87
CA ALA A 125 18.02 84.78 49.15
C ALA A 125 19.37 85.03 49.82
N VAL A 126 19.70 86.29 50.07
CA VAL A 126 20.96 86.69 50.68
C VAL A 126 20.68 87.51 51.93
N TRP A 127 21.30 87.14 53.05
CA TRP A 127 21.23 87.92 54.28
C TRP A 127 22.46 87.73 55.15
N SER A 128 22.59 88.58 56.17
CA SER A 128 23.66 88.48 57.16
C SER A 128 23.16 88.71 58.57
N VAL A 129 23.81 88.05 59.52
CA VAL A 129 23.56 88.18 60.96
C VAL A 129 24.83 88.50 61.73
N ASN A 130 24.71 89.17 62.89
CA ASN A 130 25.84 89.40 63.81
C ASN A 130 26.05 88.20 64.76
N HIS A 131 26.97 88.34 65.73
CA HIS A 131 27.25 87.33 66.77
C HIS A 131 26.06 86.98 67.66
N GLN A 132 25.08 87.87 67.76
CA GLN A 132 23.84 87.68 68.50
C GLN A 132 22.72 87.12 67.62
N TYR A 133 23.02 86.69 66.38
CA TYR A 133 22.07 86.25 65.36
C TYR A 133 21.08 87.34 64.91
N GLU A 134 21.39 88.60 65.18
CA GLU A 134 20.56 89.72 64.77
C GLU A 134 20.83 90.07 63.31
N LEU A 135 19.76 90.24 62.55
CA LEU A 135 19.81 90.53 61.13
C LEU A 135 20.44 91.91 60.86
N ILE A 136 21.46 91.94 59.99
CA ILE A 136 22.19 93.15 59.61
C ILE A 136 21.72 93.64 58.24
N VAL A 137 21.83 92.79 57.22
CA VAL A 137 21.47 93.11 55.82
C VAL A 137 20.74 91.92 55.22
N TRP A 138 19.77 92.17 54.34
CA TRP A 138 19.10 91.14 53.55
C TRP A 138 18.61 91.76 52.24
N ASN A 139 18.37 90.92 51.22
CA ASN A 139 17.79 91.36 49.96
C ASN A 139 16.27 91.11 49.89
N SER A 140 15.60 91.71 48.91
CA SER A 140 14.16 91.50 48.67
C SER A 140 13.78 90.04 48.46
N ALA A 141 14.63 89.23 47.83
CA ALA A 141 14.41 87.79 47.71
C ALA A 141 14.34 87.11 49.08
N CYS A 142 15.28 87.40 50.00
CA CYS A 142 15.25 86.92 51.38
C CYS A 142 14.00 87.41 52.13
N GLN A 143 13.64 88.69 52.00
CA GLN A 143 12.41 89.23 52.60
C GLN A 143 11.17 88.44 52.17
N GLN A 144 11.00 88.25 50.86
CA GLN A 144 9.84 87.55 50.32
C GLN A 144 9.81 86.08 50.74
N GLN A 145 10.98 85.43 50.74
CA GLN A 145 11.07 84.02 51.12
C GLN A 145 10.80 83.80 52.61
N PHE A 146 11.36 84.61 53.51
CA PHE A 146 11.08 84.50 54.95
C PHE A 146 9.64 84.90 55.30
N ALA A 147 9.06 85.87 54.58
CA ALA A 147 7.65 86.23 54.72
C ALA A 147 6.72 85.07 54.32
N LYS A 148 7.05 84.33 53.25
CA LYS A 148 6.26 83.15 52.83
C LYS A 148 6.51 81.92 53.71
N ALA A 149 7.77 81.59 53.98
CA ALA A 149 8.15 80.38 54.70
C ALA A 149 7.75 80.42 56.19
N TYR A 150 7.94 81.57 56.83
CA TYR A 150 7.82 81.71 58.29
C TYR A 150 6.83 82.78 58.71
N SER A 151 6.11 83.42 57.78
CA SER A 151 5.27 84.59 58.06
C SER A 151 6.04 85.71 58.76
N LEU A 152 7.34 85.82 58.48
CA LEU A 152 8.28 86.70 59.17
C LEU A 152 8.63 87.92 58.31
N ASN A 153 8.29 89.12 58.79
CA ASN A 153 8.75 90.36 58.18
C ASN A 153 10.10 90.76 58.77
N LEU A 154 11.15 90.71 57.95
CA LEU A 154 12.50 91.02 58.39
C LEU A 154 12.69 92.51 58.66
N CYS A 155 13.41 92.83 59.73
CA CYS A 155 13.81 94.19 60.10
C CYS A 155 15.20 94.19 60.73
N PRO A 156 15.93 95.32 60.75
CA PRO A 156 17.27 95.38 61.30
C PRO A 156 17.24 95.08 62.81
N GLY A 157 18.22 94.32 63.31
CA GLY A 157 18.30 93.93 64.72
C GLY A 157 17.39 92.76 65.13
N LEU A 158 16.60 92.19 64.20
CA LEU A 158 15.74 91.05 64.47
C LEU A 158 16.60 89.79 64.72
N ASN A 159 16.46 89.15 65.89
CA ASN A 159 17.09 87.86 66.15
C ASN A 159 16.41 86.77 65.32
N LEU A 160 17.04 86.35 64.22
CA LEU A 160 16.43 85.42 63.27
C LEU A 160 16.14 84.06 63.89
N VAL A 161 17.08 83.52 64.67
CA VAL A 161 16.92 82.20 65.31
C VAL A 161 15.73 82.19 66.27
N ALA A 162 15.55 83.23 67.07
CA ALA A 162 14.45 83.31 68.04
C ALA A 162 13.06 83.39 67.37
N CYS A 163 12.99 83.90 66.14
CA CYS A 163 11.73 84.11 65.43
C CYS A 163 11.34 82.94 64.51
N LEU A 164 12.23 81.96 64.31
CA LEU A 164 11.94 80.77 63.53
C LEU A 164 11.10 79.76 64.33
N PRO A 165 10.35 78.85 63.67
CA PRO A 165 9.64 77.77 64.35
C PRO A 165 10.59 76.91 65.19
N VAL A 166 10.15 76.47 66.38
CA VAL A 166 10.96 75.72 67.37
C VAL A 166 11.72 74.55 66.74
N ALA A 167 11.10 73.84 65.79
CA ALA A 167 11.70 72.69 65.10
C ALA A 167 12.94 73.05 64.26
N GLN A 168 13.08 74.30 63.84
CA GLN A 168 14.19 74.77 63.00
C GLN A 168 15.19 75.64 63.74
N GLN A 169 14.83 76.19 64.91
CA GLN A 169 15.73 77.06 65.69
C GLN A 169 17.07 76.38 65.99
N LEU A 170 17.04 75.10 66.37
CA LEU A 170 18.25 74.34 66.70
C LEU A 170 19.17 74.20 65.48
N LEU A 171 18.62 73.84 64.32
CA LEU A 171 19.37 73.68 63.07
C LEU A 171 20.02 74.99 62.64
N TRP A 172 19.25 76.08 62.59
CA TRP A 172 19.77 77.39 62.19
C TRP A 172 20.80 77.92 63.18
N LYS A 173 20.58 77.71 64.49
CA LYS A 173 21.55 78.08 65.53
C LYS A 173 22.87 77.33 65.35
N ASP A 174 22.83 76.01 65.20
CA ASP A 174 24.03 75.19 64.99
C ASP A 174 24.78 75.64 63.71
N CYS A 175 24.05 75.97 62.64
CA CYS A 175 24.67 76.46 61.41
C CYS A 175 25.32 77.84 61.60
N TYR A 176 24.66 78.78 62.28
CA TYR A 176 25.26 80.08 62.59
C TYR A 176 26.46 79.95 63.51
N ASP A 177 26.39 79.13 64.55
CA ASP A 177 27.49 78.90 65.51
C ASP A 177 28.73 78.30 64.82
N ARG A 178 28.54 77.32 63.93
CA ARG A 178 29.63 76.76 63.10
C ARG A 178 30.28 77.82 62.23
N ALA A 179 29.47 78.67 61.59
CA ALA A 179 30.00 79.74 60.75
C ALA A 179 30.69 80.83 61.58
N LEU A 180 30.16 81.21 62.75
CA LEU A 180 30.78 82.16 63.68
C LEU A 180 32.09 81.64 64.28
N ALA A 181 32.26 80.32 64.41
CA ALA A 181 33.53 79.66 64.74
C ALA A 181 34.55 79.69 63.58
N GLY A 182 34.14 80.12 62.38
CA GLY A 182 35.00 80.35 61.23
C GLY A 182 34.86 79.37 60.08
N GLU A 183 33.92 78.42 60.14
CA GLU A 183 33.68 77.41 59.10
C GLU A 183 32.89 77.98 57.91
N ARG A 184 33.23 77.57 56.69
CA ARG A 184 32.41 77.81 55.47
C ARG A 184 31.83 76.49 55.00
N PHE A 185 30.52 76.40 54.89
CA PHE A 185 29.83 75.18 54.46
C PHE A 185 28.48 75.51 53.83
N ALA A 186 27.90 74.53 53.13
CA ALA A 186 26.54 74.61 52.63
C ALA A 186 25.74 73.39 53.11
N ILE A 187 24.44 73.58 53.25
CA ILE A 187 23.47 72.51 53.51
C ILE A 187 22.37 72.59 52.46
N GLU A 188 21.75 71.47 52.14
CA GLU A 188 20.53 71.47 51.33
C GLU A 188 19.32 71.32 52.25
N LEU A 189 18.35 72.22 52.10
CA LEU A 189 17.07 72.16 52.79
C LEU A 189 15.95 71.95 51.79
N HIS A 190 15.02 71.08 52.16
CA HIS A 190 13.79 70.86 51.42
C HIS A 190 12.66 71.68 52.07
N PHE A 191 11.94 72.46 51.26
CA PHE A 191 10.81 73.26 51.71
C PHE A 191 9.50 72.75 51.08
N ASP A 192 8.54 72.39 51.94
CA ASP A 192 7.20 71.97 51.53
C ASP A 192 6.22 73.14 51.70
N VAL A 193 6.52 74.26 51.02
CA VAL A 193 5.73 75.50 51.08
C VAL A 193 5.45 75.98 49.66
N PRO A 194 4.18 76.23 49.29
CA PRO A 194 3.81 76.75 47.99
C PRO A 194 4.55 78.07 47.67
N ASP A 195 4.94 78.25 46.41
CA ASP A 195 5.66 79.42 45.91
C ASP A 195 7.08 79.65 46.46
N LEU A 196 7.68 78.63 47.08
CA LEU A 196 9.10 78.58 47.40
C LEU A 196 9.80 77.47 46.60
N PRO A 197 11.11 77.61 46.33
CA PRO A 197 11.93 76.52 45.81
C PRO A 197 11.81 75.27 46.67
N ALA A 198 11.58 74.12 46.05
CA ALA A 198 11.41 72.85 46.76
C ALA A 198 12.72 72.40 47.41
N ASP A 199 13.85 72.56 46.72
CA ASP A 199 15.18 72.26 47.23
C ASP A 199 16.08 73.51 47.13
N VAL A 200 16.60 73.97 48.27
CA VAL A 200 17.50 75.13 48.36
C VAL A 200 18.83 74.72 48.95
N GLU A 201 19.92 75.05 48.27
CA GLU A 201 21.27 74.98 48.80
C GLU A 201 21.58 76.28 49.56
N ILE A 202 21.80 76.19 50.87
CA ILE A 202 22.05 77.31 51.76
C ILE A 202 23.51 77.28 52.23
N SER A 203 24.28 78.27 51.81
CA SER A 203 25.69 78.45 52.13
C SER A 203 25.88 79.45 53.27
N PHE A 204 26.62 79.07 54.30
CA PHE A 204 26.96 79.90 55.46
C PHE A 204 28.43 80.31 55.41
N ASN A 205 28.70 81.62 55.47
CA ASN A 205 30.03 82.18 55.29
C ASN A 205 30.36 83.24 56.37
N PRO A 206 31.42 83.09 57.18
CA PRO A 206 31.80 84.10 58.17
C PRO A 206 32.24 85.41 57.51
N ILE A 207 31.71 86.52 58.02
CA ILE A 207 32.12 87.90 57.71
C ILE A 207 33.26 88.27 58.64
N ARG A 208 34.34 88.82 58.10
CA ARG A 208 35.54 89.21 58.87
C ARG A 208 35.85 90.68 58.67
N GLU A 209 36.03 91.40 59.77
CA GLU A 209 36.61 92.75 59.80
C GLU A 209 37.82 92.74 60.73
N ASN A 210 38.94 93.31 60.28
CA ASN A 210 40.20 93.37 61.06
C ASN A 210 40.63 92.02 61.68
N GLN A 211 40.47 90.92 60.92
CA GLN A 211 40.76 89.53 61.31
C GLN A 211 39.87 88.93 62.41
N GLN A 212 38.91 89.67 62.97
CA GLN A 212 37.85 89.11 63.81
C GLN A 212 36.62 88.78 62.97
N ILE A 213 35.99 87.64 63.24
CA ILE A 213 34.67 87.35 62.68
C ILE A 213 33.69 88.31 63.34
N THR A 214 32.84 88.97 62.56
CA THR A 214 31.86 89.95 63.04
C THR A 214 30.41 89.53 62.78
N GLY A 215 30.20 88.52 61.94
CA GLY A 215 28.89 87.98 61.59
C GLY A 215 28.96 86.83 60.59
N VAL A 216 27.82 86.42 60.06
CA VAL A 216 27.69 85.36 59.04
C VAL A 216 26.87 85.89 57.87
N ALA A 217 27.38 85.76 56.65
CA ALA A 217 26.65 85.94 55.40
C ALA A 217 26.08 84.59 54.94
N VAL A 218 24.79 84.56 54.65
CA VAL A 218 24.07 83.39 54.18
C VAL A 218 23.55 83.62 52.77
N PHE A 219 23.66 82.59 51.94
CA PHE A 219 23.25 82.59 50.55
C PHE A 219 22.43 81.33 50.25
N GLY A 220 21.14 81.48 49.95
CA GLY A 220 20.24 80.40 49.59
C GLY A 220 19.95 80.40 48.09
N ARG A 221 20.32 79.31 47.39
CA ARG A 221 20.13 79.11 45.94
C ARG A 221 19.15 77.98 45.64
N ASP A 222 18.22 78.23 44.71
CA ASP A 222 17.31 77.20 44.19
C ASP A 222 18.06 76.17 43.33
N VAL A 223 17.92 74.88 43.65
CA VAL A 223 18.50 73.76 42.90
C VAL A 223 17.45 72.76 42.36
N SER A 224 16.16 73.12 42.43
CA SER A 224 15.01 72.25 42.15
C SER A 224 15.01 71.69 40.72
N ASP A 225 15.16 72.55 39.70
CA ASP A 225 15.11 72.16 38.28
C ASP A 225 16.26 71.23 37.89
N ARG A 226 17.47 71.49 38.41
CA ARG A 226 18.65 70.66 38.14
C ARG A 226 18.47 69.23 38.67
N LYS A 227 17.83 69.07 39.83
CA LYS A 227 17.60 67.77 40.47
C LYS A 227 16.49 67.00 39.75
N ARG A 228 15.41 67.68 39.36
CA ARG A 228 14.32 67.09 38.56
C ARG A 228 14.83 66.56 37.21
N ALA A 229 15.60 67.36 36.47
CA ALA A 229 16.18 66.92 35.20
C ALA A 229 17.11 65.70 35.35
N ARG A 230 17.89 65.61 36.43
CA ARG A 230 18.77 64.47 36.71
C ARG A 230 17.97 63.20 37.07
N GLN A 231 16.89 63.36 37.83
CA GLN A 231 15.98 62.25 38.18
C GLN A 231 15.21 61.76 36.95
N GLU A 232 14.72 62.66 36.10
CA GLU A 232 14.04 62.31 34.84
C GLU A 232 14.97 61.56 33.89
N LEU A 233 16.23 61.99 33.75
CA LEU A 233 17.21 61.29 32.93
C LEU A 233 17.54 59.89 33.48
N GLN A 234 17.69 59.76 34.80
CA GLN A 234 17.94 58.47 35.43
C GLN A 234 16.71 57.55 35.29
N ALA A 235 15.51 58.07 35.52
CA ALA A 235 14.26 57.33 35.34
C ALA A 235 14.06 56.88 33.89
N ALA A 236 14.35 57.73 32.90
CA ALA A 236 14.28 57.37 31.48
C ALA A 236 15.31 56.29 31.12
N LYS A 237 16.52 56.34 31.69
CA LYS A 237 17.54 55.30 31.50
C LYS A 237 17.12 53.97 32.11
N ASP A 238 16.59 54.00 33.32
CA ASP A 238 16.12 52.80 34.02
C ASP A 238 14.89 52.20 33.31
N GLN A 239 13.98 53.03 32.80
CA GLN A 239 12.85 52.59 31.98
C GLN A 239 13.31 51.93 30.66
N LEU A 240 14.25 52.53 29.93
CA LEU A 240 14.76 51.95 28.69
C LEU A 240 15.46 50.61 28.95
N GLN A 241 16.25 50.52 30.02
CA GLN A 241 16.91 49.28 30.40
C GLN A 241 15.89 48.18 30.74
N ALA A 242 14.84 48.53 31.51
CA ALA A 242 13.75 47.61 31.83
C ALA A 242 13.01 47.12 30.57
N VAL A 243 12.79 47.99 29.57
CA VAL A 243 12.21 47.59 28.27
C VAL A 243 13.13 46.60 27.55
N LEU A 244 14.43 46.89 27.44
CA LEU A 244 15.40 46.02 26.75
C LEU A 244 15.53 44.64 27.42
N ASP A 245 15.42 44.58 28.75
CA ASP A 245 15.46 43.34 29.53
C ASP A 245 14.14 42.56 29.48
N ALA A 246 13.00 43.24 29.28
CA ALA A 246 11.69 42.61 29.15
C ALA A 246 11.43 42.03 27.74
N VAL A 247 12.19 42.44 26.71
CA VAL A 247 12.05 41.88 25.36
C VAL A 247 12.56 40.43 25.35
N PRO A 248 11.70 39.42 25.08
CA PRO A 248 12.07 38.01 25.08
C PRO A 248 12.76 37.63 23.76
N GLY A 249 13.84 38.32 23.43
CA GLY A 249 14.55 38.17 22.16
C GLY A 249 15.89 38.90 22.12
N CYS A 250 16.70 38.58 21.12
CA CYS A 250 18.00 39.20 20.88
C CYS A 250 17.80 40.62 20.37
N VAL A 251 18.23 41.63 21.12
CA VAL A 251 18.17 43.04 20.69
C VAL A 251 19.58 43.55 20.44
N SER A 252 19.79 44.21 19.30
CA SER A 252 21.03 44.90 18.95
C SER A 252 20.72 46.20 18.24
N TRP A 253 21.62 47.18 18.33
CA TRP A 253 21.53 48.38 17.51
C TRP A 253 22.89 48.77 16.95
N PHE A 254 22.85 49.31 15.74
CA PHE A 254 24.03 49.58 14.93
C PHE A 254 24.09 51.03 14.47
N SER A 255 25.30 51.52 14.25
CA SER A 255 25.54 52.76 13.51
C SER A 255 25.39 52.53 12.01
N SER A 256 25.30 53.63 11.24
CA SER A 256 25.34 53.61 9.77
C SER A 256 26.61 52.94 9.20
N ASP A 257 27.70 52.93 9.97
CA ASP A 257 28.97 52.30 9.60
C ASP A 257 29.05 50.81 9.97
N LEU A 258 27.90 50.20 10.30
CA LEU A 258 27.75 48.78 10.65
C LEU A 258 28.51 48.39 11.92
N GLU A 259 28.61 49.28 12.90
CA GLU A 259 29.21 48.99 14.21
C GLU A 259 28.14 48.79 15.27
N TYR A 260 28.35 47.82 16.17
CA TYR A 260 27.48 47.63 17.32
C TYR A 260 27.59 48.82 18.27
N LEU A 261 26.48 49.54 18.42
CA LEU A 261 26.32 50.62 19.39
C LEU A 261 25.82 50.07 20.74
N GLY A 262 25.18 48.91 20.73
CA GLY A 262 24.82 48.16 21.93
C GLY A 262 23.89 47.00 21.67
N ILE A 263 23.69 46.21 22.72
CA ILE A 263 22.88 44.98 22.72
C ILE A 263 22.11 44.86 24.03
N ASN A 264 21.06 44.05 24.06
CA ASN A 264 20.45 43.62 25.32
C ASN A 264 21.18 42.40 25.91
N ARG A 265 20.89 42.12 27.18
CA ARG A 265 21.44 41.00 27.93
C ARG A 265 21.13 39.65 27.28
N TYR A 266 19.92 39.48 26.73
CA TYR A 266 19.48 38.24 26.11
C TYR A 266 20.35 37.85 24.91
N LEU A 267 20.75 38.81 24.06
CA LEU A 267 21.66 38.56 22.95
C LEU A 267 23.04 38.11 23.44
N ALA A 268 23.57 38.77 24.47
CA ALA A 268 24.86 38.41 25.08
C ALA A 268 24.86 36.97 25.61
N GLU A 269 23.81 36.60 26.35
CA GLU A 269 23.63 35.24 26.90
C GLU A 269 23.46 34.19 25.79
N THR A 270 22.69 34.49 24.75
CA THR A 270 22.44 33.58 23.61
C THR A 270 23.74 33.19 22.89
N PHE A 271 24.67 34.13 22.74
CA PHE A 271 25.97 33.87 22.10
C PHE A 271 27.10 33.60 23.10
N LYS A 272 26.82 33.52 24.41
CA LYS A 272 27.79 33.31 25.50
C LYS A 272 28.96 34.30 25.49
N LEU A 273 28.67 35.56 25.19
CA LEU A 273 29.63 36.67 25.15
C LEU A 273 29.23 37.74 26.18
N ARG A 274 30.15 38.63 26.57
CA ARG A 274 29.82 39.75 27.47
C ARG A 274 29.37 40.96 26.63
N PRO A 275 28.44 41.81 27.12
CA PRO A 275 27.97 42.97 26.36
C PRO A 275 29.08 43.91 25.86
N GLU A 276 30.13 44.07 26.67
CA GLU A 276 31.34 44.84 26.34
C GLU A 276 32.13 44.28 25.15
N ASP A 277 32.02 42.99 24.84
CA ASP A 277 32.73 42.36 23.72
C ASP A 277 32.11 42.75 22.35
N PHE A 278 30.88 43.28 22.34
CA PHE A 278 30.15 43.69 21.13
C PHE A 278 30.44 45.14 20.72
N ILE A 279 30.52 46.07 21.68
CA ILE A 279 30.55 47.51 21.41
C ILE A 279 31.74 47.87 20.51
N GLY A 280 31.48 48.59 19.42
CA GLY A 280 32.49 49.02 18.45
C GLY A 280 33.01 47.93 17.50
N LYS A 281 32.52 46.69 17.62
CA LYS A 281 32.80 45.64 16.62
C LYS A 281 31.99 45.88 15.35
N LYS A 282 32.54 45.50 14.20
CA LYS A 282 31.83 45.49 12.92
C LYS A 282 30.82 44.33 12.87
N LEU A 283 29.75 44.54 12.12
CA LEU A 283 28.80 43.51 11.73
C LEU A 283 29.54 42.31 11.10
N GLY A 284 29.21 41.10 11.55
CA GLY A 284 29.85 39.86 11.10
C GLY A 284 30.91 39.28 12.04
N PHE A 285 31.28 39.96 13.13
CA PHE A 285 32.35 39.47 14.04
C PHE A 285 32.10 38.09 14.68
N MET A 286 30.83 37.67 14.78
CA MET A 286 30.46 36.37 15.38
C MET A 286 30.37 35.24 14.36
N GLU A 287 30.43 35.52 13.05
CA GLU A 287 30.22 34.57 11.93
C GLU A 287 28.93 33.71 12.00
N ALA A 288 28.04 33.97 12.96
CA ALA A 288 26.94 33.08 13.34
C ALA A 288 25.68 33.15 12.44
N SER A 289 25.52 34.20 11.63
CA SER A 289 24.38 34.31 10.71
C SER A 289 24.67 35.21 9.51
N PRO A 290 25.03 34.62 8.36
CA PRO A 290 25.17 35.35 7.09
C PRO A 290 23.86 36.03 6.66
N GLY A 291 22.71 35.43 6.96
CA GLY A 291 21.38 35.98 6.65
C GLY A 291 21.05 37.24 7.45
N PHE A 292 21.38 37.26 8.75
CA PHE A 292 21.24 38.46 9.58
C PHE A 292 22.17 39.58 9.08
N ALA A 293 23.43 39.26 8.80
CA ALA A 293 24.39 40.26 8.31
C ALA A 293 23.94 40.88 6.97
N ALA A 294 23.47 40.06 6.03
CA ALA A 294 22.93 40.53 4.76
C ALA A 294 21.71 41.44 4.96
N PHE A 295 20.79 41.05 5.85
CA PHE A 295 19.61 41.86 6.16
C PHE A 295 19.96 43.22 6.79
N VAL A 296 20.85 43.26 7.78
CA VAL A 296 21.28 44.51 8.43
C VAL A 296 21.93 45.45 7.40
N GLN A 297 22.82 44.93 6.54
CA GLN A 297 23.46 45.71 5.48
C GLN A 297 22.43 46.30 4.49
N GLN A 298 21.52 45.46 4.00
CA GLN A 298 20.49 45.88 3.04
C GLN A 298 19.50 46.87 3.66
N PHE A 299 19.09 46.64 4.91
CA PHE A 299 18.14 47.49 5.61
C PHE A 299 18.72 48.88 5.89
N LEU A 300 19.95 48.97 6.39
CA LEU A 300 20.60 50.26 6.63
C LEU A 300 20.82 51.05 5.35
N ALA A 301 21.16 50.39 4.23
CA ALA A 301 21.32 51.02 2.91
C ALA A 301 19.98 51.43 2.23
N SER A 302 18.86 50.87 2.67
CA SER A 302 17.53 51.11 2.10
C SER A 302 16.87 52.40 2.61
N PRO A 303 15.98 53.07 1.85
CA PRO A 303 15.19 54.20 2.38
C PRO A 303 14.09 53.78 3.38
N VAL A 304 13.88 52.48 3.60
CA VAL A 304 12.83 51.94 4.46
C VAL A 304 13.14 52.19 5.95
N GLU A 305 12.16 52.71 6.70
CA GLU A 305 12.30 53.04 8.13
C GLU A 305 12.05 51.85 9.07
N SER A 306 11.25 50.86 8.66
CA SER A 306 11.01 49.63 9.42
C SER A 306 10.82 48.40 8.53
N SER A 307 11.28 47.24 8.97
CA SER A 307 11.14 46.00 8.20
C SER A 307 11.04 44.78 9.12
N THR A 308 10.42 43.71 8.63
CA THR A 308 10.35 42.44 9.33
C THR A 308 10.70 41.30 8.38
N VAL A 309 11.59 40.41 8.80
CA VAL A 309 12.04 39.27 7.98
C VAL A 309 12.29 38.05 8.85
N GLU A 310 12.09 36.87 8.30
CA GLU A 310 12.51 35.62 8.93
C GLU A 310 13.90 35.23 8.43
N VAL A 311 14.82 34.94 9.35
CA VAL A 311 16.16 34.44 9.02
C VAL A 311 16.49 33.18 9.81
N ALA A 312 17.31 32.33 9.22
CA ALA A 312 17.96 31.25 9.93
C ALA A 312 19.34 31.70 10.44
N ALA A 313 19.69 31.29 11.65
CA ALA A 313 21.00 31.53 12.25
C ALA A 313 21.55 30.24 12.86
N GLN A 314 22.87 30.07 12.83
CA GLN A 314 23.55 29.00 13.55
C GLN A 314 23.90 29.50 14.95
N VAL A 315 23.34 28.87 15.97
CA VAL A 315 23.64 29.18 17.38
C VAL A 315 24.00 27.88 18.07
N ASP A 316 25.20 27.80 18.67
CA ASP A 316 25.73 26.60 19.31
C ASP A 316 25.72 25.34 18.40
N GLY A 317 25.89 25.50 17.08
CA GLY A 317 25.89 24.39 16.11
C GLY A 317 24.51 23.87 15.70
N ALA A 318 23.43 24.52 16.13
CA ALA A 318 22.07 24.22 15.72
C ALA A 318 21.46 25.37 14.90
N THR A 319 20.71 25.02 13.85
CA THR A 319 19.93 25.99 13.07
C THR A 319 18.71 26.43 13.87
N ARG A 320 18.61 27.74 14.15
CA ARG A 320 17.44 28.38 14.76
C ARG A 320 16.79 29.36 13.81
N SER A 321 15.46 29.47 13.85
CA SER A 321 14.69 30.42 13.05
C SER A 321 14.33 31.64 13.89
N TYR A 322 14.67 32.83 13.41
CA TYR A 322 14.37 34.10 14.07
C TYR A 322 13.46 34.96 13.21
N LEU A 323 12.43 35.56 13.83
CA LEU A 323 11.69 36.68 13.26
C LEU A 323 12.38 37.97 13.68
N LEU A 324 13.00 38.66 12.72
CA LEU A 324 13.70 39.92 12.93
C LEU A 324 12.77 41.09 12.62
N ALA A 325 12.64 42.02 13.56
CA ALA A 325 12.05 43.33 13.34
C ALA A 325 13.14 44.41 13.44
N ALA A 326 13.18 45.34 12.50
CA ALA A 326 14.16 46.41 12.44
C ALA A 326 13.49 47.78 12.37
N GLN A 327 14.07 48.78 13.04
CA GLN A 327 13.59 50.16 13.03
C GLN A 327 14.75 51.16 13.08
N LYS A 328 14.75 52.14 12.17
CA LYS A 328 15.73 53.24 12.15
C LYS A 328 15.37 54.35 13.13
N TYR A 329 16.39 55.00 13.66
CA TYR A 329 16.26 56.17 14.54
C TYR A 329 17.44 57.15 14.32
N SER A 330 17.41 58.29 15.00
CA SER A 330 18.45 59.34 14.88
C SER A 330 18.66 59.78 13.42
N GLN A 331 17.58 60.17 12.73
CA GLN A 331 17.62 60.59 11.31
C GLN A 331 18.30 59.55 10.39
N ASN A 332 17.99 58.26 10.57
CA ASN A 332 18.54 57.12 9.82
C ASN A 332 20.04 56.85 10.01
N GLN A 333 20.67 57.43 11.03
CA GLN A 333 22.09 57.16 11.35
C GLN A 333 22.29 55.93 12.24
N ALA A 334 21.22 55.37 12.80
CA ALA A 334 21.26 54.14 13.57
C ALA A 334 19.98 53.31 13.40
N ALA A 335 20.05 52.03 13.70
CA ALA A 335 18.89 51.14 13.67
C ALA A 335 18.92 50.12 14.81
N VAL A 336 17.75 49.83 15.39
CA VAL A 336 17.51 48.77 16.36
C VAL A 336 16.96 47.55 15.64
N PHE A 337 17.43 46.37 16.03
CA PHE A 337 17.01 45.06 15.52
C PHE A 337 16.61 44.18 16.70
N VAL A 338 15.42 43.57 16.61
CA VAL A 338 14.87 42.64 17.58
C VAL A 338 14.67 41.30 16.90
N GLY A 339 15.29 40.25 17.41
CA GLY A 339 15.14 38.87 16.92
C GLY A 339 14.42 37.98 17.93
N LEU A 340 13.22 37.53 17.59
CA LEU A 340 12.44 36.56 18.36
C LEU A 340 12.70 35.15 17.83
N ASP A 341 13.06 34.21 18.70
CA ASP A 341 13.23 32.80 18.32
C ASP A 341 11.85 32.17 18.07
N ILE A 342 11.59 31.73 16.83
CA ILE A 342 10.34 31.10 16.39
C ILE A 342 10.54 29.62 16.04
N THR A 343 11.66 29.02 16.45
CA THR A 343 12.03 27.64 16.10
C THR A 343 10.98 26.63 16.54
N ASP A 344 10.58 26.66 17.82
CA ASP A 344 9.58 25.73 18.37
C ASP A 344 8.23 25.86 17.66
N ARG A 345 7.80 27.10 17.40
CA ARG A 345 6.56 27.38 16.66
C ARG A 345 6.57 26.74 15.28
N LYS A 346 7.66 26.92 14.51
CA LYS A 346 7.79 26.31 13.18
C LYS A 346 7.82 24.78 13.24
N GLN A 347 8.49 24.21 14.25
CA GLN A 347 8.51 22.76 14.44
C GLN A 347 7.12 22.20 14.78
N PHE A 348 6.33 22.90 15.60
CA PHE A 348 4.96 22.49 15.89
C PHE A 348 4.02 22.62 14.69
N GLU A 349 4.12 23.71 13.93
CA GLU A 349 3.32 23.92 12.71
C GLU A 349 3.62 22.84 11.66
N GLU A 350 4.90 22.51 11.47
CA GLU A 350 5.32 21.47 10.53
C GLU A 350 4.92 20.07 11.02
N ALA A 351 5.12 19.75 12.30
CA ALA A 351 4.70 18.47 12.87
C ALA A 351 3.17 18.27 12.79
N LEU A 352 2.40 19.35 12.96
CA LEU A 352 0.95 19.33 12.79
C LEU A 352 0.57 19.08 11.32
N ARG A 353 1.23 19.76 10.38
CA ARG A 353 1.04 19.57 8.94
C ARG A 353 1.35 18.13 8.52
N GLU A 354 2.51 17.62 8.92
CA GLU A 354 2.91 16.23 8.66
C GLU A 354 1.91 15.24 9.27
N SER A 355 1.42 15.50 10.48
CA SER A 355 0.42 14.64 11.11
C SER A 355 -0.89 14.65 10.33
N GLN A 356 -1.37 15.82 9.90
CA GLN A 356 -2.60 15.95 9.11
C GLN A 356 -2.48 15.27 7.74
N GLU A 357 -1.36 15.48 7.04
CA GLU A 357 -1.07 14.82 5.77
C GLU A 357 -1.01 13.29 5.94
N ARG A 358 -0.33 12.81 7.00
CA ARG A 358 -0.27 11.39 7.33
C ARG A 358 -1.64 10.80 7.60
N TYR A 359 -2.50 11.49 8.34
CA TYR A 359 -3.89 11.04 8.57
C TYR A 359 -4.71 11.03 7.28
N ALA A 360 -4.61 12.07 6.45
CA ALA A 360 -5.32 12.15 5.17
C ALA A 360 -4.90 11.04 4.20
N LEU A 361 -3.59 10.76 4.12
CA LEU A 361 -3.03 9.68 3.33
C LEU A 361 -3.41 8.30 3.87
N ALA A 362 -3.45 8.09 5.19
CA ALA A 362 -3.88 6.83 5.79
C ALA A 362 -5.35 6.52 5.47
N VAL A 363 -6.23 7.52 5.56
CA VAL A 363 -7.65 7.37 5.18
C VAL A 363 -7.82 7.12 3.69
N HIS A 364 -7.11 7.87 2.83
CA HIS A 364 -7.16 7.66 1.38
C HIS A 364 -6.60 6.30 0.97
N GLY A 365 -5.50 5.86 1.59
CA GLY A 365 -4.86 4.57 1.34
C GLY A 365 -5.73 3.38 1.77
N ALA A 366 -6.51 3.52 2.85
CA ALA A 366 -7.50 2.53 3.26
C ALA A 366 -8.69 2.45 2.28
N ASN A 367 -8.85 3.45 1.41
CA ASN A 367 -9.97 3.58 0.47
C ASN A 367 -11.35 3.55 1.17
N ASP A 368 -11.41 4.02 2.42
CA ASP A 368 -12.58 4.00 3.30
C ASP A 368 -13.46 5.25 3.13
N GLY A 369 -14.77 5.09 3.32
CA GLY A 369 -15.72 6.19 3.48
C GLY A 369 -15.81 6.60 4.94
N LEU A 370 -15.58 7.88 5.26
CA LEU A 370 -15.69 8.37 6.63
C LEU A 370 -17.12 8.76 6.96
N TRP A 371 -17.51 8.55 8.21
CA TRP A 371 -18.75 9.03 8.76
C TRP A 371 -18.55 9.55 10.18
N ASP A 372 -19.30 10.60 10.54
CA ASP A 372 -19.19 11.27 11.84
C ASP A 372 -20.53 11.79 12.30
N TRP A 373 -21.10 11.16 13.31
CA TRP A 373 -22.42 11.46 13.83
C TRP A 373 -22.31 12.22 15.15
N ASN A 374 -22.79 13.46 15.12
CA ASN A 374 -23.03 14.26 16.31
C ASN A 374 -24.40 13.91 16.91
N LEU A 375 -24.39 13.24 18.06
CA LEU A 375 -25.59 12.73 18.73
C LEU A 375 -26.40 13.84 19.43
N ARG A 376 -25.82 15.05 19.58
CA ARG A 376 -26.53 16.19 20.18
C ARG A 376 -27.38 16.95 19.16
N THR A 377 -26.85 17.11 17.95
CA THR A 377 -27.54 17.80 16.85
C THR A 377 -28.27 16.86 15.90
N ASP A 378 -28.05 15.56 16.07
CA ASP A 378 -28.54 14.49 15.19
C ASP A 378 -28.14 14.68 13.72
N GLN A 379 -26.94 15.21 13.50
CA GLN A 379 -26.35 15.40 12.19
C GLN A 379 -25.20 14.44 11.98
N ILE A 380 -25.15 13.82 10.80
CA ILE A 380 -24.07 12.91 10.42
C ILE A 380 -23.38 13.46 9.18
N TYR A 381 -22.07 13.64 9.28
CA TYR A 381 -21.24 13.87 8.12
C TYR A 381 -20.93 12.54 7.45
N PHE A 382 -21.10 12.48 6.12
CA PHE A 382 -20.58 11.41 5.27
C PHE A 382 -19.54 11.99 4.33
N SER A 383 -18.38 11.35 4.19
CA SER A 383 -17.40 11.76 3.19
C SER A 383 -17.91 11.49 1.76
N PRO A 384 -17.41 12.21 0.75
CA PRO A 384 -17.76 11.93 -0.65
C PRO A 384 -17.50 10.47 -1.03
N ARG A 385 -16.44 9.87 -0.48
CA ARG A 385 -16.10 8.46 -0.70
C ARG A 385 -17.18 7.50 -0.16
N TRP A 386 -17.75 7.78 1.01
CA TRP A 386 -18.83 6.99 1.60
C TRP A 386 -20.04 6.91 0.65
N LYS A 387 -20.41 8.05 0.06
CA LYS A 387 -21.53 8.14 -0.91
C LYS A 387 -21.18 7.44 -2.23
N ALA A 388 -19.95 7.64 -2.72
CA ALA A 388 -19.46 7.01 -3.95
C ALA A 388 -19.41 5.47 -3.86
N MET A 389 -19.13 4.88 -2.69
CA MET A 389 -19.22 3.41 -2.49
C MET A 389 -20.61 2.86 -2.75
N LEU A 390 -21.66 3.66 -2.52
CA LEU A 390 -23.04 3.30 -2.78
C LEU A 390 -23.51 3.71 -4.19
N GLY A 391 -22.59 4.27 -5.00
CA GLY A 391 -22.80 4.69 -6.38
C GLY A 391 -23.35 6.11 -6.53
N TYR A 392 -23.39 6.89 -5.45
CA TYR A 392 -23.98 8.23 -5.42
C TYR A 392 -22.93 9.33 -5.42
N GLU A 393 -23.27 10.45 -6.04
CA GLU A 393 -22.51 11.70 -5.97
C GLU A 393 -22.77 12.44 -4.64
N ASP A 394 -21.89 13.39 -4.29
CA ASP A 394 -21.93 14.02 -2.97
C ASP A 394 -23.24 14.79 -2.69
N TRP A 395 -23.85 15.39 -3.72
CA TRP A 395 -25.09 16.14 -3.61
C TRP A 395 -26.37 15.28 -3.59
N GLU A 396 -26.28 13.98 -3.93
CA GLU A 396 -27.46 13.11 -4.05
C GLU A 396 -27.92 12.52 -2.71
N ILE A 397 -27.02 12.44 -1.73
CA ILE A 397 -27.31 11.93 -0.39
C ILE A 397 -27.07 13.02 0.65
N GLY A 398 -28.10 13.27 1.47
CA GLY A 398 -28.03 14.20 2.58
C GLY A 398 -27.19 13.70 3.77
N ASN A 399 -26.88 14.62 4.67
CA ASN A 399 -26.07 14.38 5.88
C ASN A 399 -26.97 14.14 7.11
N ARG A 400 -27.89 13.17 7.00
CA ARG A 400 -28.78 12.78 8.10
C ARG A 400 -28.73 11.26 8.37
N PRO A 401 -28.88 10.81 9.63
CA PRO A 401 -28.78 9.39 9.97
C PRO A 401 -29.77 8.51 9.20
N GLU A 402 -30.95 9.03 8.86
CA GLU A 402 -31.96 8.28 8.12
C GLU A 402 -31.46 7.83 6.73
N GLU A 403 -30.51 8.56 6.12
CA GLU A 403 -29.91 8.18 4.84
C GLU A 403 -29.05 6.91 4.96
N TRP A 404 -28.43 6.66 6.10
CA TRP A 404 -27.75 5.39 6.37
C TRP A 404 -28.79 4.29 6.55
N PHE A 405 -29.68 4.42 7.53
CA PHE A 405 -30.60 3.34 7.91
C PHE A 405 -31.56 2.92 6.79
N LYS A 406 -32.04 3.86 5.95
CA LYS A 406 -32.89 3.55 4.77
C LYS A 406 -32.21 2.67 3.73
N ARG A 407 -30.88 2.62 3.71
CA ARG A 407 -30.11 1.84 2.75
C ARG A 407 -29.66 0.50 3.32
N VAL A 408 -29.75 0.28 4.62
CA VAL A 408 -29.43 -1.02 5.23
C VAL A 408 -30.47 -2.06 4.79
N HIS A 409 -30.03 -3.30 4.60
CA HIS A 409 -30.94 -4.40 4.26
C HIS A 409 -32.07 -4.50 5.30
N PRO A 410 -33.35 -4.65 4.89
CA PRO A 410 -34.51 -4.61 5.80
C PRO A 410 -34.41 -5.58 7.00
N ASP A 411 -33.88 -6.78 6.77
CA ASP A 411 -33.70 -7.80 7.81
C ASP A 411 -32.62 -7.41 8.86
N GLU A 412 -31.76 -6.45 8.55
CA GLU A 412 -30.58 -6.09 9.36
C GLU A 412 -30.74 -4.74 10.06
N THR A 413 -31.70 -3.89 9.68
CA THR A 413 -31.85 -2.53 10.21
C THR A 413 -31.99 -2.51 11.73
N LYS A 414 -32.90 -3.32 12.30
CA LYS A 414 -33.11 -3.38 13.76
C LYS A 414 -31.89 -3.93 14.51
N TRP A 415 -31.19 -4.88 13.90
CA TRP A 415 -29.98 -5.45 14.49
C TRP A 415 -28.86 -4.41 14.53
N LEU A 416 -28.67 -3.64 13.45
CA LEU A 416 -27.69 -2.55 13.37
C LEU A 416 -27.96 -1.47 14.42
N GLU A 417 -29.20 -1.01 14.55
CA GLU A 417 -29.60 -0.03 15.57
C GLU A 417 -29.26 -0.51 17.00
N ALA A 418 -29.50 -1.78 17.29
CA ALA A 418 -29.15 -2.38 18.57
C ALA A 418 -27.63 -2.41 18.81
N GLN A 419 -26.83 -2.72 17.78
CA GLN A 419 -25.36 -2.70 17.88
C GLN A 419 -24.81 -1.29 18.12
N ILE A 420 -25.33 -0.29 17.40
CA ILE A 420 -24.94 1.11 17.62
C ILE A 420 -25.32 1.53 19.04
N THR A 421 -26.54 1.22 19.49
CA THR A 421 -27.02 1.55 20.84
C THR A 421 -26.14 0.92 21.92
N ALA A 422 -25.79 -0.37 21.77
CA ALA A 422 -24.91 -1.07 22.70
C ALA A 422 -23.53 -0.40 22.77
N HIS A 423 -22.97 0.02 21.63
CA HIS A 423 -21.69 0.74 21.60
C HIS A 423 -21.78 2.11 22.29
N LEU A 424 -22.84 2.88 22.02
CA LEU A 424 -23.07 4.19 22.66
C LEU A 424 -23.27 4.08 24.17
N GLN A 425 -23.75 2.95 24.67
CA GLN A 425 -23.88 2.64 26.10
C GLN A 425 -22.58 2.09 26.72
N GLY A 426 -21.49 2.03 25.97
CA GLY A 426 -20.19 1.55 26.45
C GLY A 426 -20.12 0.03 26.65
N GLN A 427 -21.07 -0.74 26.10
CA GLN A 427 -21.09 -2.21 26.23
C GLN A 427 -20.02 -2.88 25.35
N THR A 428 -19.51 -2.16 24.34
CA THR A 428 -18.44 -2.63 23.46
C THR A 428 -17.31 -1.61 23.39
N ARG A 429 -16.05 -2.08 23.36
CA ARG A 429 -14.85 -1.20 23.31
C ARG A 429 -14.62 -0.54 21.94
N HIS A 430 -15.11 -1.17 20.87
CA HIS A 430 -15.03 -0.71 19.49
C HIS A 430 -16.32 -1.12 18.79
N PHE A 431 -16.82 -0.26 17.91
CA PHE A 431 -17.90 -0.60 16.99
C PHE A 431 -17.26 -1.25 15.77
N GLU A 432 -17.59 -2.50 15.48
CA GLU A 432 -17.14 -3.20 14.29
C GLU A 432 -18.23 -4.19 13.85
N ILE A 433 -18.78 -3.96 12.66
CA ILE A 433 -19.89 -4.77 12.14
C ILE A 433 -19.82 -4.89 10.61
N GLU A 434 -20.32 -6.01 10.11
CA GLU A 434 -20.54 -6.22 8.68
C GLU A 434 -22.04 -6.24 8.42
N HIS A 435 -22.52 -5.38 7.51
CA HIS A 435 -23.93 -5.32 7.13
C HIS A 435 -24.08 -4.99 5.65
N ARG A 436 -25.27 -5.26 5.11
CA ARG A 436 -25.58 -5.03 3.70
C ARG A 436 -26.22 -3.66 3.52
N MET A 437 -25.73 -2.91 2.54
CA MET A 437 -26.30 -1.63 2.12
C MET A 437 -26.69 -1.66 0.65
N ARG A 438 -27.84 -1.06 0.34
CA ARG A 438 -28.40 -0.96 -1.00
C ARG A 438 -27.64 0.08 -1.81
N HIS A 439 -27.08 -0.36 -2.91
CA HIS A 439 -26.43 0.45 -3.93
C HIS A 439 -27.46 1.05 -4.89
N ARG A 440 -27.09 2.10 -5.63
CA ARG A 440 -27.99 2.80 -6.57
C ARG A 440 -28.66 1.91 -7.62
N ASP A 441 -28.00 0.82 -8.01
CA ASP A 441 -28.49 -0.13 -9.03
C ASP A 441 -29.48 -1.16 -8.45
N GLY A 442 -29.80 -1.07 -7.15
CA GLY A 442 -30.69 -1.99 -6.45
C GLY A 442 -30.00 -3.23 -5.87
N SER A 443 -28.72 -3.46 -6.19
CA SER A 443 -27.93 -4.53 -5.56
C SER A 443 -27.55 -4.19 -4.12
N TYR A 444 -27.21 -5.21 -3.33
CA TYR A 444 -26.65 -5.02 -1.99
C TYR A 444 -25.13 -5.17 -2.00
N ARG A 445 -24.45 -4.29 -1.28
CA ARG A 445 -23.02 -4.27 -1.04
C ARG A 445 -22.74 -4.60 0.42
N TRP A 446 -21.70 -5.38 0.66
CA TRP A 446 -21.25 -5.69 2.01
C TRP A 446 -20.36 -4.57 2.52
N MET A 447 -20.73 -4.01 3.66
CA MET A 447 -20.09 -2.85 4.26
C MET A 447 -19.54 -3.24 5.63
N LEU A 448 -18.25 -3.04 5.83
CA LEU A 448 -17.61 -3.14 7.14
C LEU A 448 -17.57 -1.75 7.77
N SER A 449 -18.36 -1.53 8.82
CA SER A 449 -18.38 -0.26 9.54
C SER A 449 -17.62 -0.37 10.84
N ARG A 450 -16.68 0.54 11.05
CA ARG A 450 -15.86 0.63 12.26
C ARG A 450 -15.97 2.01 12.87
N GLY A 451 -16.06 2.12 14.18
CA GLY A 451 -16.17 3.43 14.83
C GLY A 451 -15.90 3.44 16.33
N PHE A 452 -15.74 4.65 16.85
CA PHE A 452 -15.56 4.94 18.27
C PHE A 452 -16.53 6.03 18.72
N ALA A 453 -17.20 5.78 19.84
CA ALA A 453 -17.98 6.78 20.54
C ALA A 453 -17.10 7.65 21.45
N VAL A 454 -17.29 8.96 21.39
CA VAL A 454 -16.69 9.93 22.31
C VAL A 454 -17.72 10.29 23.37
N CYS A 455 -17.33 10.11 24.63
CA CYS A 455 -18.18 10.34 25.79
C CYS A 455 -17.80 11.64 26.50
N ASP A 456 -18.78 12.27 27.15
CA ASP A 456 -18.54 13.39 28.06
C ASP A 456 -18.05 12.91 29.44
N SER A 457 -17.85 13.85 30.37
CA SER A 457 -17.42 13.57 31.73
C SER A 457 -18.36 12.66 32.53
N ASN A 458 -19.62 12.51 32.08
CA ASN A 458 -20.63 11.65 32.71
C ASN A 458 -20.75 10.28 32.02
N GLN A 459 -19.76 9.90 31.20
CA GLN A 459 -19.77 8.68 30.37
C GLN A 459 -20.93 8.59 29.38
N LYS A 460 -21.54 9.73 29.02
CA LYS A 460 -22.60 9.77 28.02
C LYS A 460 -21.98 10.06 26.65
N ALA A 461 -22.19 9.16 25.68
CA ALA A 461 -21.75 9.37 24.30
C ALA A 461 -22.43 10.60 23.70
N TYR A 462 -21.66 11.50 23.08
CA TYR A 462 -22.18 12.68 22.38
C TYR A 462 -21.77 12.78 20.91
N ARG A 463 -20.83 11.95 20.47
CA ARG A 463 -20.37 11.84 19.09
C ARG A 463 -19.93 10.40 18.83
N ILE A 464 -20.15 9.88 17.63
CA ILE A 464 -19.58 8.62 17.17
C ILE A 464 -19.03 8.83 15.77
N ALA A 465 -17.76 8.51 15.57
CA ALA A 465 -17.09 8.69 14.29
C ALA A 465 -16.35 7.43 13.88
N GLY A 466 -16.23 7.23 12.58
CA GLY A 466 -15.75 5.98 12.05
C GLY A 466 -15.50 5.97 10.56
N SER A 467 -15.22 4.77 10.07
CA SER A 467 -14.99 4.50 8.67
C SER A 467 -15.88 3.35 8.20
N GLN A 468 -16.06 3.27 6.89
CA GLN A 468 -16.81 2.24 6.23
C GLN A 468 -16.04 1.74 5.00
N THR A 469 -15.82 0.45 4.93
CA THR A 469 -15.12 -0.23 3.83
C THR A 469 -16.11 -1.06 3.03
N ASP A 470 -16.10 -0.97 1.69
CA ASP A 470 -16.79 -1.93 0.84
C ASP A 470 -15.98 -3.25 0.80
N ILE A 471 -16.54 -4.30 1.39
CA ILE A 471 -15.94 -5.65 1.45
C ILE A 471 -16.69 -6.63 0.51
N THR A 472 -17.48 -6.13 -0.45
CA THR A 472 -18.29 -6.96 -1.36
C THR A 472 -17.42 -7.93 -2.16
N GLU A 473 -16.29 -7.48 -2.70
CA GLU A 473 -15.38 -8.36 -3.45
C GLU A 473 -14.76 -9.44 -2.57
N ARG A 474 -14.38 -9.10 -1.32
CA ARG A 474 -13.88 -10.06 -0.34
C ARG A 474 -14.93 -11.13 -0.04
N LYS A 475 -16.18 -10.73 0.22
CA LYS A 475 -17.29 -11.67 0.45
C LYS A 475 -17.61 -12.54 -0.77
N ARG A 476 -17.56 -11.97 -1.97
CA ARG A 476 -17.73 -12.74 -3.22
C ARG A 476 -16.61 -13.75 -3.41
N ALA A 477 -15.36 -13.36 -3.15
CA ALA A 477 -14.22 -14.26 -3.21
C ALA A 477 -14.31 -15.37 -2.16
N GLU A 478 -14.70 -15.06 -0.91
CA GLU A 478 -14.96 -16.06 0.14
C GLU A 478 -16.06 -17.06 -0.29
N GLN A 479 -17.16 -16.57 -0.85
CA GLN A 479 -18.24 -17.43 -1.35
C GLN A 479 -17.81 -18.27 -2.56
N GLN A 480 -17.03 -17.71 -3.48
CA GLN A 480 -16.47 -18.43 -4.62
C GLN A 480 -15.46 -19.49 -4.17
N LEU A 481 -14.61 -19.19 -3.19
CA LEU A 481 -13.68 -20.16 -2.60
C LEU A 481 -14.43 -21.32 -1.93
N LEU A 482 -15.49 -21.03 -1.18
CA LEU A 482 -16.37 -22.07 -0.61
C LEU A 482 -17.05 -22.90 -1.69
N HIS A 483 -17.53 -22.27 -2.75
CA HIS A 483 -18.15 -22.97 -3.88
C HIS A 483 -17.14 -23.86 -4.62
N HIS A 484 -15.96 -23.35 -4.95
CA HIS A 484 -14.86 -24.10 -5.60
C HIS A 484 -14.28 -25.20 -4.71
N ALA A 485 -14.31 -25.04 -3.39
CA ALA A 485 -13.90 -26.10 -2.46
C ALA A 485 -14.81 -27.34 -2.54
N LEU A 486 -16.05 -27.18 -3.03
CA LEU A 486 -17.06 -28.24 -3.07
C LEU A 486 -17.55 -28.61 -4.49
N HIS A 487 -17.22 -27.82 -5.52
CA HIS A 487 -17.66 -28.03 -6.91
C HIS A 487 -16.50 -28.01 -7.90
N ASP A 488 -16.63 -28.77 -8.98
CA ASP A 488 -15.69 -28.77 -10.11
C ASP A 488 -15.82 -27.45 -10.89
N SER A 489 -14.70 -26.75 -11.09
CA SER A 489 -14.69 -25.41 -11.68
C SER A 489 -15.09 -25.39 -13.16
N LEU A 490 -14.91 -26.51 -13.88
CA LEU A 490 -15.25 -26.61 -15.29
C LEU A 490 -16.75 -26.93 -15.49
N THR A 491 -17.24 -27.96 -14.82
CA THR A 491 -18.59 -28.49 -15.06
C THR A 491 -19.64 -27.92 -14.11
N GLY A 492 -19.23 -27.36 -12.97
CA GLY A 492 -20.13 -26.88 -11.91
C GLY A 492 -20.74 -28.00 -11.05
N LEU A 493 -20.46 -29.27 -11.36
CA LEU A 493 -20.92 -30.42 -10.59
C LEU A 493 -20.21 -30.49 -9.22
N ALA A 494 -20.68 -31.37 -8.33
CA ALA A 494 -19.94 -31.65 -7.10
C ALA A 494 -18.52 -32.13 -7.43
N ASN A 495 -17.54 -31.69 -6.64
CA ASN A 495 -16.19 -32.24 -6.73
C ASN A 495 -16.03 -33.45 -5.82
N ARG A 496 -14.82 -34.04 -5.81
CA ARG A 496 -14.49 -35.17 -4.96
C ARG A 496 -14.78 -34.94 -3.48
N ALA A 497 -14.53 -33.74 -2.94
CA ALA A 497 -14.74 -33.47 -1.52
C ALA A 497 -16.24 -33.53 -1.16
N LEU A 498 -17.09 -32.85 -1.93
CA LEU A 498 -18.54 -32.86 -1.71
C LEU A 498 -19.15 -34.25 -1.96
N PHE A 499 -18.67 -34.96 -2.98
CA PHE A 499 -19.13 -36.33 -3.25
C PHE A 499 -18.82 -37.28 -2.09
N MET A 500 -17.60 -37.24 -1.56
CA MET A 500 -17.18 -38.08 -0.44
C MET A 500 -17.96 -37.77 0.85
N ASP A 501 -18.25 -36.49 1.11
CA ASP A 501 -19.10 -36.08 2.22
C ASP A 501 -20.54 -36.64 2.08
N ARG A 502 -21.17 -36.48 0.91
CA ARG A 502 -22.51 -37.04 0.66
C ARG A 502 -22.53 -38.56 0.71
N LEU A 503 -21.50 -39.22 0.19
CA LEU A 503 -21.35 -40.67 0.27
C LEU A 503 -21.20 -41.15 1.73
N GLN A 504 -20.44 -40.43 2.55
CA GLN A 504 -20.34 -40.71 3.98
C GLN A 504 -21.70 -40.55 4.69
N GLN A 505 -22.46 -39.50 4.36
CA GLN A 505 -23.80 -39.30 4.89
C GLN A 505 -24.77 -40.43 4.47
N ALA A 506 -24.68 -40.93 3.24
CA ALA A 506 -25.47 -42.06 2.76
C ALA A 506 -25.11 -43.37 3.49
N ILE A 507 -23.82 -43.62 3.74
CA ILE A 507 -23.34 -44.75 4.57
C ILE A 507 -23.92 -44.64 5.98
N ASP A 508 -23.78 -43.49 6.63
CA ASP A 508 -24.28 -43.28 7.99
C ASP A 508 -25.80 -43.41 8.07
N ARG A 509 -26.52 -43.00 7.02
CA ARG A 509 -27.97 -43.19 6.90
C ARG A 509 -28.34 -44.67 6.76
N SER A 510 -27.60 -45.43 5.97
CA SER A 510 -27.82 -46.89 5.81
C SER A 510 -27.62 -47.66 7.11
N ARG A 511 -26.71 -47.21 7.98
CA ARG A 511 -26.51 -47.78 9.32
C ARG A 511 -27.68 -47.49 10.27
N ARG A 512 -28.34 -46.34 10.10
CA ARG A 512 -29.45 -45.90 10.97
C ARG A 512 -30.81 -46.45 10.53
N ILE A 513 -31.02 -46.66 9.23
CA ILE A 513 -32.31 -47.03 8.64
C ILE A 513 -32.20 -48.43 8.03
N PRO A 514 -32.75 -49.48 8.69
CA PRO A 514 -32.75 -50.83 8.14
C PRO A 514 -33.45 -50.88 6.77
N GLY A 515 -32.80 -51.52 5.80
CA GLY A 515 -33.31 -51.64 4.43
C GLY A 515 -33.06 -50.42 3.54
N TYR A 516 -32.43 -49.35 4.04
CA TYR A 516 -31.99 -48.25 3.19
C TYR A 516 -30.83 -48.70 2.29
N ARG A 517 -31.04 -48.57 0.98
CA ARG A 517 -30.07 -48.94 -0.05
C ARG A 517 -29.69 -47.74 -0.90
N PHE A 518 -28.44 -47.73 -1.33
CA PHE A 518 -27.89 -46.74 -2.24
C PHE A 518 -26.80 -47.40 -3.10
N ALA A 519 -26.47 -46.78 -4.23
CA ALA A 519 -25.43 -47.27 -5.15
C ALA A 519 -24.50 -46.13 -5.57
N VAL A 520 -23.26 -46.49 -5.86
CA VAL A 520 -22.27 -45.62 -6.49
C VAL A 520 -22.04 -46.11 -7.92
N LEU A 521 -22.25 -45.22 -8.88
CA LEU A 521 -21.85 -45.45 -10.26
C LEU A 521 -20.55 -44.67 -10.52
N PHE A 522 -19.55 -45.35 -11.07
CA PHE A 522 -18.29 -44.75 -11.52
C PHE A 522 -18.24 -44.84 -13.03
N MET A 523 -17.99 -43.72 -13.70
CA MET A 523 -18.08 -43.60 -15.15
C MET A 523 -16.81 -42.99 -15.71
N ASP A 524 -16.34 -43.56 -16.80
CA ASP A 524 -15.20 -43.05 -17.57
C ASP A 524 -15.58 -42.95 -19.05
N LEU A 525 -15.21 -41.84 -19.68
CA LEU A 525 -15.54 -41.58 -21.07
C LEU A 525 -14.60 -42.34 -22.01
N ASP A 526 -15.18 -43.21 -22.84
CA ASP A 526 -14.42 -44.04 -23.74
C ASP A 526 -13.67 -43.19 -24.77
N ARG A 527 -12.36 -43.41 -24.87
CA ARG A 527 -11.46 -42.75 -25.83
C ARG A 527 -11.40 -41.22 -25.73
N PHE A 528 -11.74 -40.62 -24.58
CA PHE A 528 -11.67 -39.17 -24.39
C PHE A 528 -10.28 -38.58 -24.67
N LYS A 529 -9.21 -39.30 -24.28
CA LYS A 529 -7.84 -38.89 -24.60
C LYS A 529 -7.61 -38.73 -26.11
N VAL A 530 -8.10 -39.67 -26.92
CA VAL A 530 -7.99 -39.61 -28.39
C VAL A 530 -8.74 -38.40 -28.94
N LEU A 531 -9.91 -38.08 -28.38
CA LEU A 531 -10.67 -36.88 -28.73
C LEU A 531 -9.89 -35.60 -28.40
N ASN A 532 -9.29 -35.51 -27.21
CA ASN A 532 -8.45 -34.37 -26.83
C ASN A 532 -7.22 -34.23 -27.73
N ASP A 533 -6.55 -35.34 -28.03
CA ASP A 533 -5.36 -35.33 -28.88
C ASP A 533 -5.70 -34.95 -30.33
N SER A 534 -6.93 -35.22 -30.78
CA SER A 534 -7.39 -34.95 -32.16
C SER A 534 -8.03 -33.57 -32.34
N LEU A 535 -8.84 -33.11 -31.38
CA LEU A 535 -9.66 -31.88 -31.48
C LEU A 535 -9.19 -30.75 -30.54
N GLY A 536 -8.23 -31.05 -29.67
CA GLY A 536 -7.68 -30.12 -28.69
C GLY A 536 -8.48 -30.02 -27.40
N HIS A 537 -7.80 -29.59 -26.33
CA HIS A 537 -8.36 -29.52 -24.98
C HIS A 537 -9.58 -28.60 -24.84
N ILE A 538 -9.68 -27.51 -25.62
CA ILE A 538 -10.83 -26.59 -25.56
C ILE A 538 -12.13 -27.30 -25.97
N VAL A 539 -12.07 -28.13 -27.02
CA VAL A 539 -13.23 -28.93 -27.47
C VAL A 539 -13.54 -30.02 -26.46
N GLY A 540 -12.51 -30.64 -25.86
CA GLY A 540 -12.65 -31.56 -24.73
C GLY A 540 -13.38 -30.96 -23.53
N ASP A 541 -13.02 -29.75 -23.14
CA ASP A 541 -13.66 -29.03 -22.04
C ASP A 541 -15.15 -28.76 -22.33
N GLN A 542 -15.46 -28.34 -23.56
CA GLN A 542 -16.86 -28.17 -23.98
C GLN A 542 -17.63 -29.49 -23.99
N LEU A 543 -16.99 -30.58 -24.40
CA LEU A 543 -17.58 -31.92 -24.35
C LEU A 543 -17.90 -32.32 -22.91
N LEU A 544 -16.97 -32.11 -21.96
CA LEU A 544 -17.18 -32.41 -20.54
C LEU A 544 -18.33 -31.60 -19.94
N ILE A 545 -18.44 -30.30 -20.28
CA ILE A 545 -19.57 -29.45 -19.86
C ILE A 545 -20.89 -29.98 -20.44
N ALA A 546 -20.90 -30.37 -21.71
CA ALA A 546 -22.10 -30.87 -22.37
C ALA A 546 -22.55 -32.24 -21.80
N ILE A 547 -21.58 -33.11 -21.48
CA ILE A 547 -21.83 -34.39 -20.81
C ILE A 547 -22.38 -34.15 -19.41
N ALA A 548 -21.78 -33.28 -18.61
CA ALA A 548 -22.26 -32.95 -17.27
C ALA A 548 -23.75 -32.56 -17.27
N ARG A 549 -24.15 -31.63 -18.15
CA ARG A 549 -25.55 -31.21 -18.30
C ARG A 549 -26.47 -32.36 -18.72
N ARG A 550 -26.00 -33.23 -19.61
CA ARG A 550 -26.78 -34.37 -20.10
C ARG A 550 -26.97 -35.42 -19.01
N LEU A 551 -25.95 -35.65 -18.18
CA LEU A 551 -26.02 -36.54 -17.03
C LEU A 551 -26.92 -35.98 -15.93
N GLU A 552 -26.86 -34.68 -15.62
CA GLU A 552 -27.79 -34.03 -14.68
C GLU A 552 -29.25 -34.22 -15.09
N ALA A 553 -29.55 -34.09 -16.39
CA ALA A 553 -30.91 -34.31 -16.92
C ALA A 553 -31.37 -35.78 -16.77
N CYS A 554 -30.44 -36.72 -16.59
CA CYS A 554 -30.74 -38.13 -16.33
C CYS A 554 -30.97 -38.43 -14.85
N LEU A 555 -30.86 -37.47 -13.92
CA LEU A 555 -30.86 -37.73 -12.48
C LEU A 555 -32.03 -37.06 -11.75
N ARG A 556 -32.38 -37.59 -10.58
CA ARG A 556 -33.39 -37.00 -9.69
C ARG A 556 -32.73 -35.96 -8.79
N SER A 557 -33.52 -35.06 -8.21
CA SER A 557 -33.02 -34.03 -7.29
C SER A 557 -32.37 -34.58 -6.01
N VAL A 558 -32.64 -35.83 -5.65
CA VAL A 558 -32.04 -36.52 -4.50
C VAL A 558 -30.70 -37.19 -4.85
N ASP A 559 -30.44 -37.42 -6.13
CA ASP A 559 -29.22 -38.07 -6.58
C ASP A 559 -28.09 -37.04 -6.64
N THR A 560 -26.86 -37.48 -6.44
CA THR A 560 -25.69 -36.59 -6.55
C THR A 560 -24.85 -37.02 -7.72
N ILE A 561 -24.51 -36.07 -8.61
CA ILE A 561 -23.47 -36.26 -9.61
C ILE A 561 -22.25 -35.42 -9.28
N ALA A 562 -21.08 -36.02 -9.49
CA ALA A 562 -19.80 -35.38 -9.28
C ALA A 562 -18.83 -35.70 -10.42
N ARG A 563 -17.87 -34.81 -10.62
CA ARG A 563 -16.70 -35.05 -11.46
C ARG A 563 -15.48 -35.14 -10.56
N LEU A 564 -14.81 -36.30 -10.57
CA LEU A 564 -13.67 -36.56 -9.67
C LEU A 564 -12.35 -36.05 -10.26
N GLY A 565 -12.26 -35.96 -11.58
CA GLY A 565 -11.11 -35.44 -12.30
C GLY A 565 -11.09 -35.98 -13.74
N GLY A 566 -10.38 -35.31 -14.65
CA GLY A 566 -10.25 -35.77 -16.04
C GLY A 566 -11.60 -36.01 -16.72
N ASP A 567 -11.81 -37.23 -17.20
CA ASP A 567 -13.01 -37.77 -17.83
C ASP A 567 -13.86 -38.65 -16.91
N GLU A 568 -13.60 -38.63 -15.60
CA GLU A 568 -14.26 -39.48 -14.61
C GLU A 568 -15.46 -38.75 -13.95
N PHE A 569 -16.64 -39.33 -14.13
CA PHE A 569 -17.88 -38.90 -13.48
C PHE A 569 -18.37 -39.96 -12.49
N THR A 570 -18.99 -39.51 -11.41
CA THR A 570 -19.55 -40.40 -10.40
C THR A 570 -20.96 -39.98 -10.04
N VAL A 571 -21.80 -40.97 -9.77
CA VAL A 571 -23.18 -40.75 -9.33
C VAL A 571 -23.42 -41.51 -8.04
N LEU A 572 -23.97 -40.84 -7.05
CA LEU A 572 -24.53 -41.44 -5.85
C LEU A 572 -26.05 -41.46 -6.01
N LEU A 573 -26.58 -42.67 -6.08
CA LEU A 573 -28.01 -42.96 -6.24
C LEU A 573 -28.58 -43.37 -4.88
N GLU A 574 -29.42 -42.52 -4.29
CA GLU A 574 -29.95 -42.69 -2.93
C GLU A 574 -31.38 -43.25 -2.93
N GLY A 575 -31.70 -44.11 -1.95
CA GLY A 575 -33.07 -44.61 -1.74
C GLY A 575 -33.57 -45.56 -2.83
N ILE A 576 -32.71 -46.47 -3.28
CA ILE A 576 -33.05 -47.50 -4.28
C ILE A 576 -33.65 -48.75 -3.66
N ARG A 577 -34.35 -49.56 -4.46
CA ARG A 577 -34.93 -50.83 -4.00
C ARG A 577 -33.96 -51.98 -4.12
N ASP A 578 -33.25 -52.06 -5.23
CA ASP A 578 -32.34 -53.14 -5.60
C ASP A 578 -31.29 -52.63 -6.61
N SER A 579 -30.43 -53.56 -7.07
CA SER A 579 -29.42 -53.28 -8.08
C SER A 579 -30.00 -52.97 -9.46
N GLU A 580 -31.23 -53.39 -9.75
CA GLU A 580 -31.89 -53.19 -11.04
C GLU A 580 -32.21 -51.70 -11.26
N ASP A 581 -32.59 -50.98 -10.19
CA ASP A 581 -32.73 -49.52 -10.23
C ASP A 581 -31.44 -48.81 -10.67
N ALA A 582 -30.27 -49.29 -10.24
CA ALA A 582 -28.98 -48.73 -10.63
C ALA A 582 -28.60 -49.11 -12.07
N CYS A 583 -28.89 -50.34 -12.51
CA CYS A 583 -28.69 -50.77 -13.90
C CYS A 583 -29.56 -49.97 -14.88
N HIS A 584 -30.83 -49.72 -14.55
CA HIS A 584 -31.71 -48.89 -15.35
C HIS A 584 -31.22 -47.44 -15.49
N LEU A 585 -30.62 -46.87 -14.44
CA LEU A 585 -29.99 -45.55 -14.54
C LEU A 585 -28.78 -45.60 -15.50
N ALA A 586 -27.93 -46.62 -15.39
CA ALA A 586 -26.79 -46.77 -16.28
C ALA A 586 -27.22 -46.92 -17.75
N GLU A 587 -28.26 -47.70 -18.03
CA GLU A 587 -28.86 -47.83 -19.37
C GLU A 587 -29.40 -46.49 -19.90
N ARG A 588 -30.11 -45.73 -19.07
CA ARG A 588 -30.59 -44.39 -19.43
C ARG A 588 -29.44 -43.45 -19.76
N ILE A 589 -28.36 -43.51 -18.99
CA ILE A 589 -27.14 -42.72 -19.25
C ILE A 589 -26.52 -43.14 -20.58
N HIS A 590 -26.36 -44.44 -20.86
CA HIS A 590 -25.84 -44.91 -22.14
C HIS A 590 -26.70 -44.41 -23.32
N GLN A 591 -28.02 -44.51 -23.22
CA GLN A 591 -28.95 -44.01 -24.24
C GLN A 591 -28.80 -42.50 -24.45
N ALA A 592 -28.64 -41.72 -23.38
CA ALA A 592 -28.44 -40.28 -23.49
C ALA A 592 -27.11 -39.93 -24.19
N LEU A 593 -26.05 -40.69 -23.92
CA LEU A 593 -24.73 -40.45 -24.52
C LEU A 593 -24.64 -40.86 -26.00
N GLN A 594 -25.55 -41.71 -26.51
CA GLN A 594 -25.59 -42.10 -27.93
C GLN A 594 -25.86 -40.92 -28.89
N ALA A 595 -26.59 -39.89 -28.44
CA ALA A 595 -26.86 -38.73 -29.27
C ALA A 595 -25.58 -37.89 -29.50
N PRO A 596 -25.32 -37.37 -30.70
CA PRO A 596 -24.12 -36.58 -30.97
C PRO A 596 -24.07 -35.30 -30.11
N PHE A 597 -22.85 -34.84 -29.86
CA PHE A 597 -22.56 -33.54 -29.25
C PHE A 597 -22.15 -32.56 -30.34
N ASN A 598 -22.90 -31.47 -30.50
CA ASN A 598 -22.57 -30.45 -31.48
C ASN A 598 -21.65 -29.39 -30.83
N LEU A 599 -20.35 -29.48 -31.10
CA LEU A 599 -19.31 -28.65 -30.50
C LEU A 599 -18.61 -27.86 -31.60
N GLY A 600 -18.80 -26.53 -31.61
CA GLY A 600 -18.18 -25.66 -32.61
C GLY A 600 -18.60 -25.95 -34.07
N GLY A 601 -19.76 -26.58 -34.29
CA GLY A 601 -20.27 -26.97 -35.61
C GLY A 601 -19.83 -28.36 -36.09
N GLN A 602 -19.13 -29.13 -35.26
CA GLN A 602 -18.77 -30.53 -35.52
C GLN A 602 -19.58 -31.47 -34.63
N GLU A 603 -20.00 -32.61 -35.17
CA GLU A 603 -20.66 -33.67 -34.40
C GLU A 603 -19.63 -34.62 -33.81
N VAL A 604 -19.64 -34.74 -32.48
CA VAL A 604 -18.77 -35.62 -31.71
C VAL A 604 -19.59 -36.72 -31.07
N PHE A 605 -19.14 -37.97 -31.22
CA PHE A 605 -19.74 -39.14 -30.59
C PHE A 605 -18.83 -39.65 -29.48
N THR A 606 -19.41 -40.00 -28.35
CA THR A 606 -18.69 -40.61 -27.22
C THR A 606 -19.60 -41.60 -26.51
N SER A 607 -18.99 -42.54 -25.80
CA SER A 607 -19.66 -43.47 -24.92
C SER A 607 -18.99 -43.43 -23.54
N ALA A 608 -19.61 -44.08 -22.56
CA ALA A 608 -19.00 -44.24 -21.25
C ALA A 608 -18.99 -45.71 -20.87
N SER A 609 -17.95 -46.13 -20.15
CA SER A 609 -17.91 -47.39 -19.41
C SER A 609 -18.31 -47.11 -17.96
N ILE A 610 -19.25 -47.89 -17.41
CA ILE A 610 -19.87 -47.62 -16.10
C ILE A 610 -19.66 -48.81 -15.16
N GLY A 611 -19.21 -48.55 -13.93
CA GLY A 611 -19.12 -49.53 -12.86
C GLY A 611 -20.10 -49.20 -11.75
N ILE A 612 -20.80 -50.20 -11.22
CA ILE A 612 -21.84 -50.00 -10.21
C ILE A 612 -21.45 -50.76 -8.94
N ALA A 613 -21.36 -50.07 -7.81
CA ALA A 613 -21.20 -50.69 -6.49
C ALA A 613 -22.40 -50.41 -5.61
N MET A 614 -22.99 -51.48 -5.06
CA MET A 614 -24.10 -51.42 -4.12
C MET A 614 -23.58 -51.26 -2.69
N ASN A 615 -24.41 -50.72 -1.80
CA ASN A 615 -24.13 -50.69 -0.37
C ASN A 615 -24.34 -52.08 0.30
N GLU A 616 -23.54 -53.07 -0.11
CA GLU A 616 -23.54 -54.41 0.48
C GLU A 616 -22.69 -54.48 1.76
N ALA A 617 -22.87 -55.55 2.54
CA ALA A 617 -22.11 -55.78 3.76
C ALA A 617 -20.61 -55.83 3.45
N ASP A 618 -19.79 -55.20 4.30
CA ASP A 618 -18.31 -55.05 4.22
C ASP A 618 -17.78 -53.74 3.58
N CYS A 619 -18.63 -52.75 3.28
CA CYS A 619 -18.18 -51.41 2.85
C CYS A 619 -18.44 -50.34 3.92
N ASP A 620 -17.48 -50.14 4.83
CA ASP A 620 -17.63 -49.20 5.94
C ASP A 620 -17.17 -47.77 5.65
N ARG A 621 -16.47 -47.57 4.52
CA ARG A 621 -15.88 -46.29 4.14
C ARG A 621 -16.26 -45.88 2.71
N PRO A 622 -16.43 -44.57 2.44
CA PRO A 622 -16.67 -44.06 1.10
C PRO A 622 -15.63 -44.51 0.07
N GLU A 623 -14.36 -44.61 0.49
CA GLU A 623 -13.27 -45.05 -0.38
C GLU A 623 -13.44 -46.49 -0.89
N ASP A 624 -14.02 -47.38 -0.07
CA ASP A 624 -14.21 -48.78 -0.43
C ASP A 624 -15.27 -48.93 -1.52
N LEU A 625 -16.40 -48.21 -1.40
CA LEU A 625 -17.46 -48.20 -2.42
C LEU A 625 -16.97 -47.58 -3.73
N LEU A 626 -16.22 -46.48 -3.64
CA LEU A 626 -15.66 -45.84 -4.82
C LEU A 626 -14.68 -46.76 -5.56
N ARG A 627 -13.78 -47.43 -4.82
CA ARG A 627 -12.84 -48.43 -5.37
C ARG A 627 -13.57 -49.62 -6.00
N ASN A 628 -14.65 -50.08 -5.39
CA ASN A 628 -15.45 -51.19 -5.90
C ASN A 628 -16.17 -50.79 -7.20
N ALA A 629 -16.73 -49.58 -7.27
CA ALA A 629 -17.35 -49.06 -8.48
C ALA A 629 -16.31 -48.88 -9.61
N ASP A 630 -15.13 -48.35 -9.30
CA ASP A 630 -14.02 -48.22 -10.25
C ASP A 630 -13.56 -49.59 -10.79
N THR A 631 -13.39 -50.59 -9.91
CA THR A 631 -13.07 -51.97 -10.32
C THR A 631 -14.12 -52.54 -11.28
N ALA A 632 -15.40 -52.23 -11.06
CA ALA A 632 -16.47 -52.64 -11.96
C ALA A 632 -16.45 -51.89 -13.29
N MET A 633 -16.12 -50.60 -13.28
CA MET A 633 -15.98 -49.79 -14.48
C MET A 633 -14.85 -50.31 -15.36
N TYR A 634 -13.71 -50.69 -14.77
CA TYR A 634 -12.62 -51.32 -15.49
C TYR A 634 -13.03 -52.65 -16.15
N ARG A 635 -13.83 -53.48 -15.45
CA ARG A 635 -14.39 -54.70 -16.06
C ARG A 635 -15.33 -54.38 -17.22
N ALA A 636 -16.12 -53.31 -17.14
CA ALA A 636 -16.94 -52.86 -18.26
C ALA A 636 -16.07 -52.48 -19.48
N LYS A 637 -14.90 -51.86 -19.26
CA LYS A 637 -13.93 -51.55 -20.33
C LYS A 637 -13.37 -52.81 -20.98
N THR A 638 -12.92 -53.79 -20.20
CA THR A 638 -12.31 -55.03 -20.73
C THR A 638 -13.31 -55.93 -21.46
N LEU A 639 -14.60 -55.87 -21.08
CA LEU A 639 -15.66 -56.61 -21.76
C LEU A 639 -16.11 -55.98 -23.09
N GLY A 640 -15.52 -54.86 -23.52
CA GLY A 640 -15.80 -54.25 -24.82
C GLY A 640 -16.33 -52.81 -24.77
N ARG A 641 -16.17 -52.10 -23.64
CA ARG A 641 -16.57 -50.69 -23.43
C ARG A 641 -18.07 -50.44 -23.67
N SER A 642 -18.50 -49.17 -23.57
CA SER A 642 -19.88 -48.71 -23.81
C SER A 642 -20.96 -49.56 -23.10
N ARG A 643 -20.67 -49.99 -21.87
CA ARG A 643 -21.55 -50.86 -21.07
C ARG A 643 -21.37 -50.57 -19.60
N HIS A 644 -22.25 -51.18 -18.79
CA HIS A 644 -22.12 -51.18 -17.35
C HIS A 644 -21.76 -52.56 -16.81
N ALA A 645 -21.13 -52.60 -15.63
CA ALA A 645 -20.91 -53.83 -14.87
C ALA A 645 -21.23 -53.60 -13.40
N LEU A 646 -21.91 -54.55 -12.78
CA LEU A 646 -22.12 -54.57 -11.33
C LEU A 646 -20.89 -55.17 -10.66
N PHE A 647 -20.47 -54.58 -9.54
CA PHE A 647 -19.40 -55.10 -8.71
C PHE A 647 -19.81 -56.40 -8.02
N ASP A 648 -18.89 -57.37 -8.01
CA ASP A 648 -18.95 -58.61 -7.25
C ASP A 648 -17.57 -58.85 -6.63
N MET A 649 -17.50 -59.44 -5.44
CA MET A 649 -16.25 -59.77 -4.75
C MET A 649 -15.30 -60.65 -5.56
N ALA A 650 -15.82 -61.47 -6.48
CA ALA A 650 -15.00 -62.21 -7.44
C ALA A 650 -14.19 -61.28 -8.39
N MET A 651 -14.68 -60.07 -8.65
CA MET A 651 -14.02 -59.08 -9.51
C MET A 651 -12.83 -58.42 -8.84
N HIS A 652 -12.96 -58.05 -7.56
CA HIS A 652 -11.84 -57.47 -6.80
C HIS A 652 -10.69 -58.46 -6.69
N LYS A 653 -10.98 -59.74 -6.39
CA LYS A 653 -9.96 -60.80 -6.37
C LYS A 653 -9.27 -60.97 -7.73
N ARG A 654 -10.02 -60.88 -8.84
CA ARG A 654 -9.44 -60.92 -10.19
C ARG A 654 -8.57 -59.70 -10.50
N ALA A 655 -8.98 -58.50 -10.13
CA ALA A 655 -8.20 -57.28 -10.37
C ALA A 655 -6.85 -57.33 -9.63
N VAL A 656 -6.86 -57.75 -8.36
CA VAL A 656 -5.63 -57.98 -7.59
C VAL A 656 -4.78 -59.09 -8.21
N ALA A 657 -5.39 -60.20 -8.63
CA ALA A 657 -4.67 -61.29 -9.28
C ALA A 657 -4.04 -60.86 -10.62
N LEU A 658 -4.69 -60.00 -11.41
CA LEU A 658 -4.15 -59.47 -12.66
C LEU A 658 -2.95 -58.54 -12.42
N LEU A 659 -3.00 -57.65 -11.43
CA LEU A 659 -1.87 -56.80 -11.06
C LEU A 659 -0.67 -57.62 -10.59
N GLN A 660 -0.93 -58.67 -9.81
CA GLN A 660 0.10 -59.61 -9.37
C GLN A 660 0.70 -60.33 -10.57
N LEU A 661 -0.15 -60.85 -11.47
CA LEU A 661 0.28 -61.53 -12.68
C LEU A 661 1.10 -60.61 -13.61
N GLU A 662 0.74 -59.33 -13.73
CA GLU A 662 1.53 -58.34 -14.48
C GLU A 662 2.91 -58.15 -13.88
N THR A 663 2.96 -58.01 -12.56
CA THR A 663 4.22 -57.83 -11.81
C THR A 663 5.13 -59.04 -11.99
N ASP A 664 4.58 -60.24 -11.92
CA ASP A 664 5.31 -61.49 -12.10
C ASP A 664 5.74 -61.67 -13.57
N LEU A 665 4.88 -61.30 -14.54
CA LEU A 665 5.20 -61.35 -15.97
C LEU A 665 6.38 -60.42 -16.31
N ARG A 666 6.36 -59.19 -15.79
CA ARG A 666 7.47 -58.23 -15.98
C ARG A 666 8.78 -58.78 -15.44
N ARG A 667 8.74 -59.44 -14.28
CA ARG A 667 9.92 -60.07 -13.66
C ARG A 667 10.44 -61.23 -14.51
N ALA A 668 9.56 -62.12 -14.95
CA ALA A 668 9.90 -63.27 -15.78
C ALA A 668 10.52 -62.83 -17.12
N VAL A 669 9.97 -61.79 -17.76
CA VAL A 669 10.51 -61.25 -19.02
C VAL A 669 11.89 -60.63 -18.80
N ALA A 670 12.07 -59.84 -17.73
CA ALA A 670 13.38 -59.30 -17.38
C ALA A 670 14.42 -60.39 -17.07
N ALA A 671 14.01 -61.46 -16.40
CA ALA A 671 14.84 -62.62 -16.09
C ALA A 671 15.27 -63.37 -17.35
N SER A 672 14.37 -63.54 -18.33
CA SER A 672 14.65 -64.25 -19.59
C SER A 672 15.76 -63.62 -20.44
N ALA A 673 16.06 -62.34 -20.24
CA ALA A 673 17.18 -61.65 -20.88
C ALA A 673 18.54 -61.93 -20.20
N SER A 674 18.55 -62.53 -18.99
CA SER A 674 19.76 -62.78 -18.21
C SER A 674 20.12 -64.28 -18.18
N PRO A 675 21.31 -64.70 -18.66
CA PRO A 675 21.74 -66.09 -18.59
C PRO A 675 22.07 -66.57 -17.15
N LEU A 676 22.00 -65.68 -16.15
CA LEU A 676 22.30 -65.96 -14.75
C LEU A 676 21.05 -66.27 -13.90
N GLN A 677 19.85 -66.13 -14.46
CA GLN A 677 18.59 -66.35 -13.75
C GLN A 677 17.88 -67.62 -14.25
N PRO A 678 17.11 -68.31 -13.38
CA PRO A 678 16.32 -69.45 -13.81
C PRO A 678 15.29 -69.02 -14.86
N GLN A 679 15.20 -69.78 -15.93
CA GLN A 679 14.35 -69.46 -17.08
C GLN A 679 12.92 -69.93 -16.80
N GLU A 680 11.99 -68.99 -16.64
CA GLU A 680 10.57 -69.29 -16.42
C GLU A 680 9.80 -69.52 -17.73
N PHE A 681 10.28 -68.98 -18.84
CA PHE A 681 9.69 -69.24 -20.15
C PHE A 681 10.35 -70.44 -20.83
N ARG A 682 9.53 -71.29 -21.44
CA ARG A 682 9.98 -72.40 -22.28
C ARG A 682 9.18 -72.43 -23.58
N ILE A 683 9.75 -73.02 -24.62
CA ILE A 683 9.07 -73.20 -25.90
C ILE A 683 8.75 -74.68 -26.08
N GLN A 684 7.48 -74.95 -26.34
CA GLN A 684 7.02 -76.24 -26.83
C GLN A 684 6.85 -76.16 -28.35
N TYR A 685 7.05 -77.30 -29.01
CA TYR A 685 7.07 -77.38 -30.45
C TYR A 685 6.01 -78.37 -30.92
N GLN A 686 5.05 -77.90 -31.72
CA GLN A 686 4.03 -78.77 -32.29
C GLN A 686 4.39 -79.13 -33.73
N PRO A 687 4.41 -80.42 -34.12
CA PRO A 687 4.81 -80.80 -35.47
C PRO A 687 3.78 -80.40 -36.52
N ILE A 688 4.29 -79.88 -37.63
CA ILE A 688 3.54 -79.62 -38.87
C ILE A 688 3.90 -80.72 -39.86
N VAL A 689 2.91 -81.47 -40.33
CA VAL A 689 3.11 -82.69 -41.13
C VAL A 689 2.68 -82.44 -42.58
N ALA A 690 3.53 -82.81 -43.53
CA ALA A 690 3.18 -82.79 -44.95
C ALA A 690 2.17 -83.91 -45.24
N LEU A 691 0.94 -83.53 -45.64
CA LEU A 691 -0.16 -84.48 -45.76
C LEU A 691 0.06 -85.52 -46.86
N ALA A 692 0.79 -85.15 -47.92
CA ALA A 692 1.09 -86.05 -49.04
C ALA A 692 2.05 -87.19 -48.67
N THR A 693 3.01 -86.95 -47.78
CA THR A 693 4.07 -87.90 -47.44
C THR A 693 3.94 -88.49 -46.04
N GLY A 694 3.14 -87.85 -45.17
CA GLY A 694 3.02 -88.20 -43.76
C GLY A 694 4.25 -87.87 -42.93
N LYS A 695 5.22 -87.11 -43.48
CA LYS A 695 6.47 -86.73 -42.81
C LYS A 695 6.39 -85.35 -42.18
N ILE A 696 7.16 -85.13 -41.11
CA ILE A 696 7.30 -83.83 -40.45
C ILE A 696 7.97 -82.84 -41.42
N SER A 697 7.36 -81.68 -41.62
CA SER A 697 7.88 -80.58 -42.43
C SER A 697 8.47 -79.43 -41.58
N GLY A 698 8.08 -79.35 -40.31
CA GLY A 698 8.50 -78.28 -39.42
C GLY A 698 7.75 -78.32 -38.11
N PHE A 699 7.90 -77.25 -37.32
CA PHE A 699 7.28 -77.13 -36.01
C PHE A 699 6.74 -75.72 -35.78
N GLU A 700 5.62 -75.61 -35.09
CA GLU A 700 5.17 -74.34 -34.51
C GLU A 700 5.73 -74.17 -33.11
N ALA A 701 6.41 -73.04 -32.86
CA ALA A 701 6.98 -72.68 -31.57
C ALA A 701 5.92 -71.99 -30.69
N LEU A 702 5.54 -72.66 -29.63
CA LEU A 702 4.49 -72.27 -28.70
C LEU A 702 5.08 -71.98 -27.33
N VAL A 703 5.08 -70.70 -26.93
CA VAL A 703 5.59 -70.29 -25.62
C VAL A 703 4.74 -70.84 -24.48
N ARG A 704 5.39 -71.16 -23.36
CA ARG A 704 4.78 -71.61 -22.11
C ARG A 704 5.45 -70.87 -20.96
N TRP A 705 4.65 -70.46 -19.98
CA TRP A 705 5.17 -69.81 -18.78
C TRP A 705 5.09 -70.76 -17.59
N GLN A 706 6.27 -71.18 -17.11
CA GLN A 706 6.47 -72.00 -15.94
C GLN A 706 6.63 -71.09 -14.71
N HIS A 707 5.52 -70.72 -14.10
CA HIS A 707 5.47 -69.85 -12.94
C HIS A 707 5.87 -70.60 -11.65
N PRO A 708 6.73 -70.02 -10.78
CA PRO A 708 7.22 -70.69 -9.57
C PRO A 708 6.12 -71.16 -8.61
N GLU A 709 5.03 -70.40 -8.48
CA GLU A 709 3.93 -70.69 -7.54
C GLU A 709 2.68 -71.26 -8.21
N ARG A 710 2.49 -71.03 -9.51
CA ARG A 710 1.25 -71.34 -10.26
C ARG A 710 1.44 -72.46 -11.27
N ASP A 711 2.63 -73.08 -11.28
CA ASP A 711 3.03 -74.14 -12.21
C ASP A 711 2.97 -73.65 -13.67
N LEU A 712 2.07 -74.17 -14.52
CA LEU A 712 1.97 -73.77 -15.92
C LEU A 712 0.86 -72.73 -16.15
N ILE A 713 1.23 -71.52 -16.55
CA ILE A 713 0.28 -70.48 -16.96
C ILE A 713 0.06 -70.56 -18.49
N PRO A 714 -1.18 -70.73 -18.97
CA PRO A 714 -1.46 -70.90 -20.39
C PRO A 714 -1.29 -69.57 -21.16
N PRO A 715 -0.88 -69.61 -22.45
CA PRO A 715 -0.74 -68.42 -23.30
C PRO A 715 -1.98 -67.52 -23.33
N THR A 716 -3.17 -68.12 -23.30
CA THR A 716 -4.45 -67.40 -23.28
C THR A 716 -4.63 -66.49 -22.06
N GLU A 717 -3.90 -66.72 -20.96
CA GLU A 717 -3.95 -65.88 -19.75
C GLU A 717 -2.91 -64.75 -19.79
N PHE A 718 -1.68 -65.02 -20.23
CA PHE A 718 -0.59 -64.03 -20.12
C PHE A 718 -0.24 -63.28 -21.41
N ILE A 719 -0.55 -63.81 -22.60
CA ILE A 719 -0.27 -63.11 -23.87
C ILE A 719 -1.09 -61.83 -24.01
N PRO A 720 -2.43 -61.80 -23.73
CA PRO A 720 -3.19 -60.56 -23.77
C PRO A 720 -2.64 -59.51 -22.80
N LEU A 721 -2.23 -59.94 -21.61
CA LEU A 721 -1.60 -59.06 -20.61
C LEU A 721 -0.25 -58.53 -21.09
N ALA A 722 0.57 -59.38 -21.72
CA ALA A 722 1.85 -58.98 -22.30
C ALA A 722 1.65 -57.96 -23.43
N GLU A 723 0.62 -58.14 -24.25
CA GLU A 723 0.26 -57.18 -25.28
C GLU A 723 -0.13 -55.85 -24.65
N ASP A 724 -1.13 -55.82 -23.77
CA ASP A 724 -1.63 -54.60 -23.12
C ASP A 724 -0.53 -53.78 -22.45
N THR A 725 0.40 -54.45 -21.78
CA THR A 725 1.53 -53.83 -21.06
C THR A 725 2.74 -53.53 -21.94
N GLY A 726 2.76 -54.01 -23.19
CA GLY A 726 3.88 -53.89 -24.11
C GLY A 726 5.04 -54.88 -23.85
N LEU A 727 4.92 -55.75 -22.85
CA LEU A 727 5.88 -56.81 -22.54
C LEU A 727 5.95 -57.90 -23.62
N ILE A 728 4.96 -57.98 -24.52
CA ILE A 728 4.96 -58.92 -25.65
C ILE A 728 6.13 -58.71 -26.60
N VAL A 729 6.65 -57.48 -26.69
CA VAL A 729 7.77 -57.13 -27.56
C VAL A 729 9.08 -57.78 -27.09
N PRO A 730 9.56 -57.52 -25.86
CA PRO A 730 10.77 -58.18 -25.36
C PRO A 730 10.58 -59.70 -25.23
N LEU A 731 9.39 -60.17 -24.84
CA LEU A 731 9.09 -61.60 -24.79
C LEU A 731 9.20 -62.25 -26.17
N GLY A 732 8.59 -61.65 -27.19
CA GLY A 732 8.61 -62.19 -28.53
C GLY A 732 9.99 -62.14 -29.20
N GLN A 733 10.84 -61.17 -28.86
CA GLN A 733 12.25 -61.18 -29.25
C GLN A 733 12.99 -62.40 -28.66
N TRP A 734 12.73 -62.73 -27.38
CA TRP A 734 13.26 -63.92 -26.75
C TRP A 734 12.74 -65.20 -27.44
N ILE A 735 11.43 -65.28 -27.72
CA ILE A 735 10.81 -66.43 -28.42
C ILE A 735 11.47 -66.65 -29.79
N LEU A 736 11.59 -65.61 -30.61
CA LEU A 736 12.22 -65.67 -31.94
C LEU A 736 13.67 -66.17 -31.84
N THR A 737 14.43 -65.61 -30.90
CA THR A 737 15.84 -65.97 -30.70
C THR A 737 15.99 -67.44 -30.34
N GLU A 738 15.18 -67.91 -29.38
CA GLU A 738 15.24 -69.29 -28.89
C GLU A 738 14.72 -70.30 -29.93
N ALA A 739 13.63 -69.98 -30.65
CA ALA A 739 13.11 -70.82 -31.72
C ALA A 739 14.12 -70.99 -32.87
N CYS A 740 14.75 -69.91 -33.32
CA CYS A 740 15.81 -69.97 -34.33
C CYS A 740 17.04 -70.73 -33.84
N ARG A 741 17.48 -70.50 -32.60
CA ARG A 741 18.59 -71.22 -31.97
C ARG A 741 18.34 -72.72 -31.96
N GLN A 742 17.13 -73.14 -31.56
CA GLN A 742 16.73 -74.53 -31.51
C GLN A 742 16.65 -75.16 -32.90
N LEU A 743 16.08 -74.46 -33.89
CA LEU A 743 16.06 -74.91 -35.28
C LEU A 743 17.47 -75.15 -35.82
N GLY A 744 18.40 -74.21 -35.57
CA GLY A 744 19.80 -74.35 -35.97
C GLY A 744 20.52 -75.53 -35.31
N GLN A 745 20.08 -75.96 -34.12
CA GLN A 745 20.59 -77.18 -33.47
C GLN A 745 20.02 -78.44 -34.13
N TRP A 746 18.72 -78.50 -34.38
CA TRP A 746 18.09 -79.65 -35.04
C TRP A 746 18.60 -79.86 -36.46
N GLN A 747 18.82 -78.78 -37.24
CA GLN A 747 19.40 -78.88 -38.58
C GLN A 747 20.85 -79.43 -38.58
N ARG A 748 21.59 -79.32 -37.46
CA ARG A 748 22.92 -79.93 -37.31
C ARG A 748 22.86 -81.38 -36.83
N GLN A 749 21.82 -81.72 -36.07
CA GLN A 749 21.65 -83.03 -35.45
C GLN A 749 20.99 -84.04 -36.39
N PHE A 750 20.07 -83.59 -37.24
CA PHE A 750 19.30 -84.44 -38.17
C PHE A 750 19.73 -84.22 -39.63
N SER A 751 19.41 -85.17 -40.52
CA SER A 751 19.92 -85.20 -41.90
C SER A 751 19.56 -83.92 -42.71
N PRO A 752 20.47 -83.42 -43.59
CA PRO A 752 20.19 -82.31 -44.50
C PRO A 752 19.02 -82.56 -45.47
N ASP A 753 18.63 -83.81 -45.70
CA ASP A 753 17.51 -84.19 -46.57
C ASP A 753 16.14 -83.84 -45.97
N MET A 754 16.08 -83.35 -44.73
CA MET A 754 14.87 -82.90 -44.05
C MET A 754 14.96 -81.39 -43.75
N PRO A 755 14.46 -80.52 -44.65
CA PRO A 755 14.54 -79.06 -44.47
C PRO A 755 13.51 -78.61 -43.43
N LEU A 756 13.84 -78.81 -42.16
CA LEU A 756 13.01 -78.40 -41.03
C LEU A 756 12.78 -76.88 -41.04
N SER A 757 11.55 -76.51 -40.74
CA SER A 757 11.12 -75.12 -40.52
C SER A 757 10.62 -74.92 -39.10
N VAL A 758 10.69 -73.67 -38.63
CA VAL A 758 10.05 -73.27 -37.38
C VAL A 758 9.14 -72.08 -37.64
N SER A 759 7.87 -72.23 -37.27
CA SER A 759 6.85 -71.18 -37.26
C SER A 759 6.85 -70.47 -35.91
N VAL A 760 6.84 -69.13 -35.94
CA VAL A 760 6.74 -68.30 -34.73
C VAL A 760 5.62 -67.28 -34.90
N ASN A 761 4.71 -67.25 -33.93
CA ASN A 761 3.61 -66.30 -33.87
C ASN A 761 4.10 -64.89 -33.55
N LEU A 762 3.57 -63.92 -34.29
CA LEU A 762 3.87 -62.50 -34.13
C LEU A 762 2.61 -61.73 -33.71
N SER A 763 2.66 -61.09 -32.54
CA SER A 763 1.57 -60.22 -32.09
C SER A 763 1.43 -58.98 -32.98
N THR A 764 0.22 -58.42 -33.00
CA THR A 764 -0.10 -57.16 -33.71
C THR A 764 0.82 -56.01 -33.27
N LYS A 765 1.14 -55.93 -31.97
CA LYS A 765 2.03 -54.90 -31.42
C LYS A 765 3.48 -55.09 -31.87
N GLN A 766 3.96 -56.33 -31.99
CA GLN A 766 5.30 -56.60 -32.53
C GLN A 766 5.38 -56.31 -34.03
N PHE A 767 4.36 -56.74 -34.80
CA PHE A 767 4.28 -56.45 -36.23
C PHE A 767 4.23 -54.95 -36.51
N SER A 768 3.63 -54.16 -35.63
CA SER A 768 3.62 -52.69 -35.79
C SER A 768 4.95 -52.01 -35.44
N GLN A 769 5.96 -52.73 -34.92
CA GLN A 769 7.23 -52.11 -34.52
C GLN A 769 8.20 -51.92 -35.68
N PRO A 770 8.72 -50.70 -35.90
CA PRO A 770 9.76 -50.47 -36.90
C PRO A 770 11.05 -51.26 -36.64
N SER A 771 11.39 -51.51 -35.37
CA SER A 771 12.59 -52.24 -34.96
C SER A 771 12.54 -53.74 -35.25
N LEU A 772 11.38 -54.31 -35.62
CA LEU A 772 11.24 -55.73 -35.90
C LEU A 772 12.17 -56.19 -37.03
N LEU A 773 12.28 -55.38 -38.09
CA LEU A 773 13.13 -55.68 -39.24
C LEU A 773 14.61 -55.75 -38.84
N ASP A 774 15.06 -54.81 -38.00
CA ASP A 774 16.43 -54.80 -37.49
C ASP A 774 16.68 -56.00 -36.58
N GLN A 775 15.72 -56.35 -35.72
CA GLN A 775 15.82 -57.52 -34.83
C GLN A 775 15.94 -58.83 -35.62
N ILE A 776 15.09 -59.05 -36.63
CA ILE A 776 15.12 -60.24 -37.48
C ILE A 776 16.40 -60.27 -38.31
N SER A 777 16.81 -59.13 -38.88
CA SER A 777 18.07 -59.02 -39.62
C SER A 777 19.30 -59.37 -38.76
N GLN A 778 19.33 -58.90 -37.52
CA GLN A 778 20.38 -59.25 -36.56
C GLN A 778 20.35 -60.73 -36.19
N LEU A 779 19.15 -61.29 -35.97
CA LEU A 779 18.97 -62.70 -35.66
C LEU A 779 19.46 -63.60 -36.79
N LEU A 780 19.05 -63.33 -38.03
CA LEU A 780 19.49 -64.09 -39.21
C LEU A 780 21.00 -64.01 -39.45
N ARG A 781 21.65 -62.93 -38.99
CA ARG A 781 23.11 -62.75 -39.06
C ARG A 781 23.86 -63.33 -37.86
N HIS A 782 23.20 -63.92 -36.88
CA HIS A 782 23.87 -64.40 -35.67
C HIS A 782 24.86 -65.55 -36.00
N PRO A 783 26.11 -65.54 -35.48
CA PRO A 783 27.13 -66.54 -35.83
C PRO A 783 26.70 -67.99 -35.60
N ASP A 784 25.91 -68.24 -34.56
CA ASP A 784 25.38 -69.57 -34.25
C ASP A 784 24.34 -70.07 -35.28
N LEU A 785 23.76 -69.17 -36.06
CA LEU A 785 22.73 -69.44 -37.07
C LEU A 785 23.31 -69.41 -38.51
N GLN A 786 24.48 -68.80 -38.72
CA GLN A 786 25.15 -68.73 -40.03
C GLN A 786 25.61 -70.08 -40.60
N ASN A 787 25.80 -71.09 -39.76
CA ASN A 787 26.22 -72.44 -40.17
C ASN A 787 25.04 -73.38 -40.51
N ALA A 788 23.80 -72.90 -40.40
CA ALA A 788 22.61 -73.65 -40.78
C ALA A 788 22.34 -73.48 -42.29
N TRP A 789 22.07 -74.58 -42.99
CA TRP A 789 21.85 -74.59 -44.43
C TRP A 789 20.45 -74.01 -44.71
N ASN A 790 20.35 -72.69 -44.79
CA ASN A 790 19.09 -71.95 -44.95
C ASN A 790 18.16 -72.04 -43.72
N LEU A 791 18.21 -71.03 -42.84
CA LEU A 791 17.33 -70.95 -41.66
C LEU A 791 15.87 -70.74 -42.12
N ASN A 792 15.10 -71.82 -42.20
CA ASN A 792 13.74 -71.82 -42.71
C ASN A 792 12.75 -71.31 -41.65
N LEU A 793 12.89 -70.03 -41.31
CA LEU A 793 12.02 -69.31 -40.38
C LEU A 793 10.70 -68.93 -41.07
N LYS A 794 9.61 -69.24 -40.40
CA LYS A 794 8.24 -68.94 -40.76
C LYS A 794 7.65 -68.00 -39.72
N LEU A 795 7.05 -66.89 -40.14
CA LEU A 795 6.35 -65.96 -39.25
C LEU A 795 4.86 -66.05 -39.48
N GLU A 796 4.12 -66.26 -38.39
CA GLU A 796 2.66 -66.37 -38.38
C GLU A 796 2.07 -65.05 -37.90
N ILE A 797 1.21 -64.47 -38.73
CA ILE A 797 0.62 -63.16 -38.51
C ILE A 797 -0.89 -63.30 -38.66
N THR A 798 -1.64 -62.86 -37.66
CA THR A 798 -3.10 -62.94 -37.71
C THR A 798 -3.67 -62.05 -38.82
N GLU A 799 -4.78 -62.47 -39.42
CA GLU A 799 -5.52 -61.71 -40.42
C GLU A 799 -5.81 -60.26 -39.95
N SER A 800 -6.19 -60.11 -38.69
CA SER A 800 -6.51 -58.81 -38.07
C SER A 800 -5.30 -57.87 -38.01
N ALA A 801 -4.10 -58.38 -37.73
CA ALA A 801 -2.88 -57.57 -37.63
C ALA A 801 -2.49 -56.95 -38.97
N ILE A 802 -2.71 -57.66 -40.07
CA ILE A 802 -2.45 -57.15 -41.42
C ILE A 802 -3.47 -56.07 -41.79
N MET A 803 -4.73 -56.26 -41.39
CA MET A 803 -5.84 -55.38 -41.77
C MET A 803 -5.93 -54.08 -40.98
N GLU A 804 -5.26 -53.98 -39.82
CA GLU A 804 -5.21 -52.73 -39.06
C GLU A 804 -4.55 -51.59 -39.86
N ASN A 805 -3.50 -51.90 -40.63
CA ASN A 805 -2.85 -50.94 -41.54
C ASN A 805 -2.28 -51.64 -42.80
N PRO A 806 -3.10 -51.85 -43.85
CA PRO A 806 -2.74 -52.69 -44.98
C PRO A 806 -1.56 -52.14 -45.81
N GLU A 807 -1.43 -50.81 -45.94
CA GLU A 807 -0.33 -50.23 -46.72
C GLU A 807 1.02 -50.36 -46.00
N ALA A 808 1.04 -50.12 -44.67
CA ALA A 808 2.25 -50.33 -43.88
C ALA A 808 2.61 -51.82 -43.77
N ALA A 809 1.59 -52.68 -43.59
CA ALA A 809 1.76 -54.13 -43.55
C ALA A 809 2.39 -54.64 -44.85
N LYS A 810 1.93 -54.17 -46.01
CA LYS A 810 2.51 -54.54 -47.31
C LYS A 810 4.01 -54.28 -47.37
N VAL A 811 4.45 -53.06 -47.02
CA VAL A 811 5.87 -52.68 -47.05
C VAL A 811 6.69 -53.57 -46.11
N MET A 812 6.19 -53.81 -44.90
CA MET A 812 6.88 -54.65 -43.94
C MET A 812 6.99 -56.11 -44.41
N LEU A 813 5.91 -56.69 -44.94
CA LEU A 813 5.90 -58.05 -45.46
C LEU A 813 6.85 -58.21 -46.66
N GLU A 814 6.90 -57.24 -47.57
CA GLU A 814 7.87 -57.23 -48.68
C GLU A 814 9.32 -57.22 -48.17
N GLN A 815 9.60 -56.44 -47.13
CA GLN A 815 10.93 -56.38 -46.51
C GLN A 815 11.30 -57.67 -45.78
N LEU A 816 10.37 -58.29 -45.04
CA LEU A 816 10.59 -59.58 -44.39
C LEU A 816 10.85 -60.69 -45.42
N LYS A 817 10.08 -60.72 -46.51
CA LYS A 817 10.28 -61.68 -47.59
C LYS A 817 11.61 -61.49 -48.30
N ALA A 818 12.07 -60.25 -48.48
CA ALA A 818 13.39 -59.96 -49.03
C ALA A 818 14.54 -60.47 -48.14
N MET A 819 14.30 -60.71 -46.85
CA MET A 819 15.26 -61.34 -45.93
C MET A 819 15.24 -62.88 -46.00
N GLY A 820 14.38 -63.48 -46.81
CA GLY A 820 14.26 -64.93 -46.97
C GLY A 820 13.35 -65.60 -45.93
N VAL A 821 12.59 -64.83 -45.16
CA VAL A 821 11.61 -65.34 -44.19
C VAL A 821 10.31 -65.70 -44.92
N GLN A 822 9.73 -66.85 -44.57
CA GLN A 822 8.41 -67.26 -45.06
C GLN A 822 7.29 -66.65 -44.23
N LEU A 823 6.22 -66.22 -44.89
CA LEU A 823 5.13 -65.48 -44.26
C LEU A 823 3.83 -66.26 -44.33
N LEU A 824 3.18 -66.39 -43.18
CA LEU A 824 1.94 -67.13 -43.01
C LEU A 824 0.86 -66.23 -42.44
N ILE A 825 -0.36 -66.40 -42.94
CA ILE A 825 -1.54 -65.82 -42.32
C ILE A 825 -2.18 -66.85 -41.40
N ASP A 826 -2.37 -66.43 -40.15
CA ASP A 826 -3.02 -67.21 -39.10
C ASP A 826 -4.49 -66.78 -38.88
N ASP A 827 -5.28 -67.67 -38.28
CA ASP A 827 -6.72 -67.51 -37.99
C ASP A 827 -7.60 -67.17 -39.22
N PHE A 828 -7.21 -67.61 -40.43
CA PHE A 828 -7.85 -67.18 -41.67
C PHE A 828 -9.32 -67.61 -41.76
N GLY A 829 -10.21 -66.64 -41.99
CA GLY A 829 -11.66 -66.87 -42.17
C GLY A 829 -12.50 -66.57 -40.93
N THR A 830 -11.88 -66.22 -39.81
CA THR A 830 -12.57 -65.79 -38.58
C THR A 830 -12.81 -64.27 -38.51
N GLY A 831 -12.18 -63.49 -39.41
CA GLY A 831 -12.18 -62.02 -39.44
C GLY A 831 -12.87 -61.34 -40.63
N TYR A 832 -12.62 -60.04 -40.82
CA TYR A 832 -13.21 -59.23 -41.90
C TYR A 832 -12.73 -59.68 -43.28
N SER A 833 -13.62 -59.65 -44.28
CA SER A 833 -13.41 -60.18 -45.64
C SER A 833 -12.10 -59.73 -46.32
N SER A 834 -11.01 -60.48 -46.10
CA SER A 834 -9.65 -60.14 -46.56
C SER A 834 -9.37 -60.36 -48.04
N LEU A 835 -10.34 -60.88 -48.78
CA LEU A 835 -10.23 -61.24 -50.20
C LEU A 835 -9.70 -60.10 -51.07
N SER A 836 -10.14 -58.86 -50.84
CA SER A 836 -9.75 -57.71 -51.66
C SER A 836 -8.27 -57.31 -51.50
N TYR A 837 -7.63 -57.67 -50.40
CA TYR A 837 -6.24 -57.30 -50.11
C TYR A 837 -5.27 -58.48 -50.16
N LEU A 838 -5.76 -59.71 -49.94
CA LEU A 838 -4.93 -60.92 -49.86
C LEU A 838 -4.02 -61.11 -51.10
N HIS A 839 -4.52 -60.82 -52.30
CA HIS A 839 -3.74 -60.91 -53.55
C HIS A 839 -2.58 -59.90 -53.65
N ARG A 840 -2.56 -58.87 -52.79
CA ARG A 840 -1.54 -57.80 -52.79
C ARG A 840 -0.39 -58.07 -51.83
N PHE A 841 -0.57 -58.99 -50.88
CA PHE A 841 0.42 -59.28 -49.86
C PHE A 841 1.31 -60.45 -50.29
N PRO A 842 2.62 -60.40 -50.03
CA PRO A 842 3.55 -61.42 -50.46
C PRO A 842 3.56 -62.62 -49.50
N ILE A 843 2.39 -63.24 -49.28
CA ILE A 843 2.18 -64.37 -48.35
C ILE A 843 2.50 -65.71 -49.03
N ASP A 844 3.04 -66.66 -48.26
CA ASP A 844 3.42 -67.99 -48.76
C ASP A 844 2.43 -69.08 -48.37
N THR A 845 1.76 -68.95 -47.23
CA THR A 845 0.88 -69.99 -46.69
C THR A 845 -0.28 -69.40 -45.90
N VAL A 846 -1.44 -70.06 -45.98
CA VAL A 846 -2.64 -69.74 -45.20
C VAL A 846 -2.89 -70.87 -44.20
N LYS A 847 -3.04 -70.54 -42.91
CA LYS A 847 -3.49 -71.48 -41.88
C LYS A 847 -5.01 -71.39 -41.73
N ILE A 848 -5.69 -72.52 -41.88
CA ILE A 848 -7.14 -72.63 -41.66
C ILE A 848 -7.38 -72.87 -40.18
N ASP A 849 -8.15 -71.98 -39.56
CA ASP A 849 -8.46 -72.06 -38.13
C ASP A 849 -9.16 -73.38 -37.75
N GLN A 850 -8.85 -73.87 -36.55
CA GLN A 850 -9.35 -75.12 -36.00
C GLN A 850 -10.88 -75.19 -35.93
N SER A 851 -11.59 -74.05 -35.83
CA SER A 851 -13.05 -74.04 -35.74
C SER A 851 -13.70 -74.65 -36.99
N PHE A 852 -13.14 -74.39 -38.18
CA PHE A 852 -13.64 -74.97 -39.43
C PHE A 852 -13.27 -76.45 -39.57
N ILE A 853 -12.07 -76.84 -39.10
CA ILE A 853 -11.59 -78.24 -39.20
C ILE A 853 -12.32 -79.16 -38.23
N SER A 854 -12.60 -78.69 -37.01
CA SER A 854 -13.28 -79.46 -35.97
C SER A 854 -14.68 -79.95 -36.39
N HIS A 855 -15.39 -79.16 -37.20
CA HIS A 855 -16.75 -79.46 -37.65
C HIS A 855 -16.85 -80.11 -39.05
N MET A 856 -15.75 -80.16 -39.80
CA MET A 856 -15.73 -80.63 -41.21
C MET A 856 -16.23 -82.07 -41.40
N SER A 857 -16.08 -82.96 -40.42
CA SER A 857 -16.55 -84.36 -40.54
C SER A 857 -18.04 -84.53 -40.24
N THR A 858 -18.68 -83.55 -39.60
CA THR A 858 -20.10 -83.62 -39.17
C THR A 858 -21.02 -82.64 -39.88
N ASP A 859 -20.48 -81.51 -40.35
CA ASP A 859 -21.23 -80.41 -40.97
C ASP A 859 -20.77 -80.19 -42.42
N SER A 860 -21.71 -80.28 -43.36
CA SER A 860 -21.45 -80.05 -44.78
C SER A 860 -21.09 -78.60 -45.09
N GLU A 861 -21.56 -77.63 -44.30
CA GLU A 861 -21.27 -76.21 -44.53
C GLU A 861 -19.80 -75.90 -44.21
N SER A 862 -19.32 -76.34 -43.04
CA SER A 862 -17.90 -76.23 -42.65
C SER A 862 -16.97 -76.89 -43.68
N ALA A 863 -17.33 -78.06 -44.22
CA ALA A 863 -16.54 -78.74 -45.26
C ALA A 863 -16.46 -77.97 -46.59
N GLU A 864 -17.54 -77.30 -46.99
CA GLU A 864 -17.53 -76.46 -48.19
C GLU A 864 -16.75 -75.16 -47.98
N ILE A 865 -16.75 -74.58 -46.77
CA ILE A 865 -15.90 -73.44 -46.42
C ILE A 865 -14.42 -73.83 -46.54
N VAL A 866 -14.01 -74.96 -45.96
CA VAL A 866 -12.62 -75.45 -46.07
C VAL A 866 -12.23 -75.67 -47.52
N ARG A 867 -13.10 -76.29 -48.34
CA ARG A 867 -12.87 -76.45 -49.79
C ARG A 867 -12.68 -75.10 -50.50
N ALA A 868 -13.49 -74.10 -50.17
CA ALA A 868 -13.40 -72.76 -50.76
C ALA A 868 -12.09 -72.06 -50.38
N ILE A 869 -11.67 -72.15 -49.11
CA ILE A 869 -10.41 -71.57 -48.64
C ILE A 869 -9.21 -72.23 -49.33
N VAL A 870 -9.18 -73.57 -49.42
CA VAL A 870 -8.11 -74.30 -50.12
C VAL A 870 -8.03 -73.87 -51.59
N SER A 871 -9.17 -73.84 -52.27
CA SER A 871 -9.23 -73.43 -53.69
C SER A 871 -8.76 -71.98 -53.88
N LEU A 872 -9.12 -71.07 -52.97
CA LEU A 872 -8.69 -69.68 -52.99
C LEU A 872 -7.17 -69.56 -52.83
N ALA A 873 -6.60 -70.23 -51.83
CA ALA A 873 -5.17 -70.21 -51.56
C ALA A 873 -4.37 -70.68 -52.78
N HIS A 874 -4.78 -71.80 -53.39
CA HIS A 874 -4.14 -72.33 -54.61
C HIS A 874 -4.24 -71.38 -55.80
N ASN A 875 -5.38 -70.72 -56.00
CA ASN A 875 -5.55 -69.73 -57.07
C ASN A 875 -4.63 -68.51 -56.90
N LEU A 876 -4.22 -68.21 -55.67
CA LEU A 876 -3.29 -67.14 -55.33
C LEU A 876 -1.83 -67.63 -55.20
N GLY A 877 -1.57 -68.91 -55.47
CA GLY A 877 -0.23 -69.51 -55.40
C GLY A 877 0.29 -69.73 -53.99
N MET A 878 -0.59 -69.84 -52.99
CA MET A 878 -0.24 -70.07 -51.59
C MET A 878 -0.47 -71.54 -51.19
N ASN A 879 0.34 -72.03 -50.25
CA ASN A 879 0.10 -73.32 -49.61
C ASN A 879 -0.94 -73.20 -48.48
N VAL A 880 -1.43 -74.34 -47.99
CA VAL A 880 -2.42 -74.42 -46.92
C VAL A 880 -1.93 -75.33 -45.79
N ILE A 881 -2.07 -74.84 -44.56
CA ILE A 881 -1.96 -75.63 -43.33
C ILE A 881 -3.34 -75.71 -42.71
N ALA A 882 -3.80 -76.92 -42.38
CA ALA A 882 -5.03 -77.12 -41.62
C ALA A 882 -4.72 -77.34 -40.14
N GLU A 883 -5.27 -76.51 -39.25
CA GLU A 883 -5.09 -76.62 -37.81
C GLU A 883 -6.18 -77.44 -37.12
N GLY A 884 -5.88 -77.97 -35.94
CA GLY A 884 -6.87 -78.72 -35.17
C GLY A 884 -7.24 -80.07 -35.78
N VAL A 885 -6.33 -80.72 -36.52
CA VAL A 885 -6.55 -82.09 -37.01
C VAL A 885 -6.49 -83.05 -35.81
N GLU A 886 -7.61 -83.66 -35.47
CA GLU A 886 -7.77 -84.57 -34.33
C GLU A 886 -8.14 -86.00 -34.74
N MET A 887 -8.73 -86.19 -35.93
CA MET A 887 -9.25 -87.46 -36.41
C MET A 887 -8.68 -87.87 -37.78
N ALA A 888 -8.56 -89.19 -37.99
CA ALA A 888 -8.12 -89.75 -39.28
C ALA A 888 -9.07 -89.44 -40.45
N GLU A 889 -10.34 -89.14 -40.17
CA GLU A 889 -11.30 -88.73 -41.21
C GLU A 889 -11.03 -87.31 -41.72
N GLN A 890 -10.77 -86.36 -40.82
CA GLN A 890 -10.36 -84.99 -41.17
C GLN A 890 -9.08 -85.02 -42.03
N LEU A 891 -8.09 -85.83 -41.64
CA LEU A 891 -6.86 -86.04 -42.42
C LEU A 891 -7.15 -86.48 -43.86
N ARG A 892 -8.00 -87.50 -44.04
CA ARG A 892 -8.35 -88.03 -45.38
C ARG A 892 -9.08 -86.98 -46.22
N GLN A 893 -10.00 -86.24 -45.61
CA GLN A 893 -10.73 -85.17 -46.29
C GLN A 893 -9.78 -84.05 -46.72
N LEU A 894 -8.93 -83.55 -45.83
CA LEU A 894 -7.94 -82.51 -46.13
C LEU A 894 -6.97 -82.92 -47.24
N ARG A 895 -6.48 -84.17 -47.21
CA ARG A 895 -5.64 -84.72 -48.27
C ARG A 895 -6.38 -84.77 -49.61
N SER A 896 -7.67 -85.14 -49.61
CA SER A 896 -8.48 -85.18 -50.83
C SER A 896 -8.78 -83.79 -51.40
N LEU A 897 -8.83 -82.77 -50.55
CA LEU A 897 -9.00 -81.37 -50.92
C LEU A 897 -7.69 -80.74 -51.44
N GLY A 898 -6.55 -81.41 -51.24
CA GLY A 898 -5.25 -80.97 -51.72
C GLY A 898 -4.51 -80.03 -50.75
N ALA A 899 -4.87 -79.99 -49.48
CA ALA A 899 -4.09 -79.24 -48.49
C ALA A 899 -2.67 -79.83 -48.34
N GLU A 900 -1.65 -78.98 -48.33
CA GLU A 900 -0.25 -79.38 -48.30
C GLU A 900 0.17 -79.92 -46.93
N TYR A 901 -0.32 -79.27 -45.87
CA TYR A 901 0.13 -79.49 -44.50
C TYR A 901 -1.03 -79.62 -43.51
N GLY A 902 -0.80 -80.33 -42.42
CA GLY A 902 -1.73 -80.42 -41.30
C GLY A 902 -1.02 -80.37 -39.96
N GLN A 903 -1.71 -79.83 -38.97
CA GLN A 903 -1.27 -79.68 -37.60
C GLN A 903 -2.43 -79.98 -36.65
N GLY A 904 -2.13 -80.65 -35.54
CA GLY A 904 -3.15 -80.98 -34.54
C GLY A 904 -2.79 -82.19 -33.69
N PHE A 905 -3.65 -82.49 -32.72
CA PHE A 905 -3.40 -83.55 -31.73
C PHE A 905 -3.44 -84.96 -32.30
N PHE A 906 -3.97 -85.16 -33.52
CA PHE A 906 -3.85 -86.41 -34.24
C PHE A 906 -2.38 -86.81 -34.47
N PHE A 907 -1.50 -85.83 -34.73
CA PHE A 907 -0.08 -86.07 -34.97
C PHE A 907 0.68 -86.12 -33.65
N ALA A 908 0.68 -85.00 -32.93
CA ALA A 908 1.19 -84.88 -31.57
C ALA A 908 0.64 -83.61 -30.89
N LYS A 909 0.60 -83.62 -29.56
CA LYS A 909 0.47 -82.40 -28.76
C LYS A 909 1.76 -81.58 -28.85
N PRO A 910 1.77 -80.29 -28.44
CA PRO A 910 3.01 -79.53 -28.30
C PRO A 910 3.99 -80.27 -27.38
N LEU A 911 5.22 -80.46 -27.86
CA LEU A 911 6.25 -81.27 -27.23
C LEU A 911 7.40 -80.40 -26.73
N ASP A 912 8.03 -80.78 -25.61
CA ASP A 912 9.30 -80.18 -25.20
C ASP A 912 10.44 -80.66 -26.13
N ARG A 913 11.60 -80.00 -26.05
CA ARG A 913 12.73 -80.25 -26.95
C ARG A 913 13.14 -81.73 -27.01
N GLU A 914 13.29 -82.38 -25.86
CA GLU A 914 13.75 -83.76 -25.76
C GLU A 914 12.74 -84.74 -26.38
N GLU A 915 11.45 -84.43 -26.26
CA GLU A 915 10.37 -85.22 -26.84
C GLU A 915 10.33 -85.08 -28.36
N VAL A 916 10.59 -83.89 -28.90
CA VAL A 916 10.77 -83.69 -30.35
C VAL A 916 11.95 -84.49 -30.85
N GLU A 917 13.10 -84.45 -30.18
CA GLU A 917 14.28 -85.21 -30.58
C GLU A 917 14.00 -86.72 -30.60
N ALA A 918 13.26 -87.23 -29.61
CA ALA A 918 12.82 -88.62 -29.58
C ALA A 918 11.79 -88.97 -30.67
N LEU A 919 10.88 -88.04 -31.00
CA LEU A 919 9.90 -88.21 -32.09
C LEU A 919 10.62 -88.28 -33.44
N MET A 920 11.58 -87.39 -33.67
CA MET A 920 12.37 -87.31 -34.90
C MET A 920 13.20 -88.57 -35.14
N GLN A 921 13.78 -89.16 -34.09
CA GLN A 921 14.52 -90.43 -34.19
C GLN A 921 13.67 -91.63 -34.58
N LYS A 922 12.37 -91.60 -34.29
CA LYS A 922 11.44 -92.70 -34.64
C LYS A 922 10.96 -92.65 -36.08
N GLU A 923 11.18 -91.54 -36.79
CA GLU A 923 10.68 -91.28 -38.14
C GLU A 923 9.19 -91.67 -38.33
N PRO A 924 8.27 -91.10 -37.53
CA PRO A 924 6.86 -91.40 -37.66
C PRO A 924 6.35 -91.02 -39.06
N ALA A 925 5.57 -91.91 -39.66
CA ALA A 925 4.84 -91.67 -40.89
C ALA A 925 3.34 -91.80 -40.60
N TRP A 926 2.62 -90.67 -40.59
CA TRP A 926 1.18 -90.66 -40.44
C TRP A 926 0.53 -90.88 -41.81
N ALA A 927 0.03 -92.10 -42.04
CA ALA A 927 -0.57 -92.53 -43.31
C ALA A 927 -2.02 -92.09 -43.44
#